data_AF-A0A1G2ZXJ7-F1
#
_entry.id   AF-A0A1G2ZXJ7-F1
#
_cell.length_a   1.000
_cell.length_b   1.000
_cell.length_c   1.000
_cell.angle_alpha   90.00
_cell.angle_beta   90.00
_cell.angle_gamma   90.00
#
_symmetry.space_group_name_H-M   'P 1'
#
loop_
_entity.id
_entity.type
_entity.pdbx_description
1 polymer ?
#
loop_
_entity_poly.entity_id
_entity_poly.type
_entity_poly.pdbx_seq_one_letter_code
_entity_poly.pdbx_strand_id
1 'polypeptide(L)'
;MARSSALLAAIMLFSCAHVGTPPENDKTETEGVTLCSSDLWTGMTLRETAGGAAIDDFYFLSPAADAGLRKGDVVREAEGKTIRGVRDLLDALRGKRVGDSFAVTVDRVVETLSLRRNDKPVEKPGDPSGAIAEFVAKGKSGERLELSSTRKIDKIAASIVLAGLPSSVRILALPAAEAPSPKEEKKGAWIGVGMEDVKDLGEVGGTKGEKGLALTRIYENSPGQKAGLKLKDVIVAVNGERFPSAADSSPRLTFVEMLKGKKSGDSLLLSVLREEIAVDARIDDRTTPVEAGKLPSVLQGLNPGETMTARLAKVPRMQEIPVLLGERATALPQPTLSLEEIDALHPELASYKSDVERVAEKLMAATKTRSRYDDLIKRYVEDERWDDGFRLKEFRYLHCNPFKIPKISDDLATALRERTAAAEIDFPALFARAAGLLDEGEKTRVEPMPLKTGLSLADHAARMEVVLLAASRLRDEAFAGLPRADAEYLWQNLPGLAERLILDTHLSDPEEIKKRGDIDKRLLDLLRYVDERKLFLSARMLSTLLSPFYLETLEKDIAVAAASAKPGESVLFKKETALGDIVFGAAGNDRYIQNAAIIVDIGGDDFYTNRMGTSISLDKPFSIVIDFHGNDRYSSFENGSQGHGFMGVGMVADLEGNDIYIAQQWGQGSALAGVGLLYDRGGHDSYRGQEYVQGAAFFGIGIHIDTVGDDTYQANLYAQGFGLTKGFGLLADIAGDDVYYAAGKHPTGYEDNPGTFTGLSQGAGLGIRCYADWSMSRSGGIGFLLEGNGKDRYEAGIFAQGGGYFFGWGLLYDYGNENDDYIGTRYAQGFAAHSALGSFMDEGGDDRYRGLSQVHSGLSWDLTCVSFIDKGGNDIHEEGGFSRGATAHNGFIIYHDLGGADIYKDQVARSGDNGYHGGSSLTVFIDEGGGEDSYDDRENNSIVAQKEYSLFLDIPGRIGDLVDDETLPARLKNEIE
;
A
#
# COMPACT_ATOMS: atom_id res chain seq x y z
N MET A 1 -42.27 48.03 7.58
CA MET A 1 -41.20 47.69 6.60
C MET A 1 -40.02 47.18 7.43
N ALA A 2 -39.93 45.93 7.88
CA ALA A 2 -40.18 44.63 7.27
C ALA A 2 -39.20 44.31 6.13
N ARG A 3 -38.09 43.61 6.44
CA ARG A 3 -37.72 42.28 5.93
C ARG A 3 -36.31 41.89 6.40
N SER A 4 -36.12 40.58 6.54
CA SER A 4 -34.85 39.85 6.72
C SER A 4 -34.40 39.52 8.16
N SER A 5 -35.18 38.69 8.85
CA SER A 5 -34.66 37.67 9.81
C SER A 5 -35.83 36.88 10.43
N ALA A 6 -36.41 35.93 9.68
CA ALA A 6 -37.32 34.90 10.21
C ALA A 6 -37.59 33.82 9.14
N LEU A 7 -36.65 32.88 8.96
CA LEU A 7 -36.93 31.59 8.31
C LEU A 7 -35.89 30.56 8.73
N LEU A 8 -35.73 30.30 10.03
CA LEU A 8 -34.99 29.12 10.51
C LEU A 8 -35.40 28.66 11.93
N ALA A 9 -36.60 29.03 12.39
CA ALA A 9 -37.10 28.66 13.70
C ALA A 9 -38.59 28.28 13.62
N ALA A 10 -38.90 27.13 13.01
CA ALA A 10 -40.18 26.41 13.16
C ALA A 10 -40.21 25.05 12.41
N ILE A 11 -39.28 24.13 12.66
CA ILE A 11 -39.52 22.68 12.46
C ILE A 11 -38.81 21.92 13.59
N MET A 12 -39.26 22.14 14.83
CA MET A 12 -39.16 21.19 15.93
C MET A 12 -40.55 21.14 16.54
N LEU A 13 -41.25 20.02 16.35
CA LEU A 13 -42.31 19.45 17.20
C LEU A 13 -43.01 18.32 16.43
N PHE A 14 -43.16 17.15 17.08
CA PHE A 14 -43.76 15.88 16.61
C PHE A 14 -42.84 15.07 15.67
N SER A 15 -42.31 13.88 16.01
CA SER A 15 -43.01 12.70 16.53
C SER A 15 -42.04 11.74 17.25
N CYS A 16 -42.20 11.58 18.56
CA CYS A 16 -42.05 10.29 19.23
C CYS A 16 -43.42 9.93 19.80
N ALA A 17 -43.83 8.68 19.61
CA ALA A 17 -45.08 8.04 20.05
C ALA A 17 -46.36 8.46 19.30
N HIS A 18 -46.76 7.62 18.32
CA HIS A 18 -48.15 7.23 18.19
C HIS A 18 -48.26 5.72 18.46
N VAL A 19 -49.06 5.40 19.47
CA VAL A 19 -49.60 4.06 19.72
C VAL A 19 -50.70 3.84 18.68
N GLY A 20 -50.43 2.98 17.69
CA GLY A 20 -51.43 2.42 16.80
C GLY A 20 -51.36 0.90 16.90
N THR A 21 -52.47 0.26 17.24
CA THR A 21 -52.63 -1.21 17.26
C THR A 21 -52.24 -1.82 15.90
N PRO A 22 -51.55 -2.98 15.86
CA PRO A 22 -51.05 -3.58 14.63
C PRO A 22 -52.16 -4.32 13.85
N PRO A 23 -52.07 -4.44 12.51
CA PRO A 23 -52.68 -5.56 11.83
C PRO A 23 -51.86 -6.83 12.10
N GLU A 24 -52.55 -7.94 12.32
CA GLU A 24 -51.98 -9.26 12.57
C GLU A 24 -51.10 -9.75 11.40
N ASN A 25 -50.07 -10.51 11.75
CA ASN A 25 -49.13 -11.29 10.92
C ASN A 25 -47.95 -10.53 10.29
N ASP A 26 -46.88 -10.36 11.07
CA ASP A 26 -45.57 -10.91 10.67
C ASP A 26 -44.67 -11.10 11.90
N LYS A 27 -43.98 -12.23 12.00
CA LYS A 27 -43.00 -12.49 13.07
C LYS A 27 -41.61 -12.12 12.53
N THR A 28 -41.27 -10.84 12.59
CA THR A 28 -39.91 -10.36 12.40
C THR A 28 -39.19 -10.26 13.74
N GLU A 29 -37.92 -10.71 13.76
CA GLU A 29 -37.00 -10.52 14.88
C GLU A 29 -36.89 -9.04 15.21
N THR A 30 -36.98 -8.70 16.50
CA THR A 30 -36.92 -7.32 16.98
C THR A 30 -35.47 -6.86 17.00
N GLU A 31 -35.14 -5.87 16.16
CA GLU A 31 -33.83 -5.20 16.14
C GLU A 31 -33.54 -4.55 17.50
N GLY A 32 -32.30 -4.68 17.99
CA GLY A 32 -31.85 -4.14 19.26
C GLY A 32 -31.96 -2.61 19.33
N VAL A 33 -32.40 -2.08 20.47
CA VAL A 33 -32.52 -0.64 20.70
C VAL A 33 -31.22 -0.12 21.29
N THR A 34 -30.52 0.76 20.58
CA THR A 34 -29.38 1.49 21.17
C THR A 34 -29.91 2.51 22.17
N LEU A 35 -29.45 2.45 23.42
CA LEU A 35 -29.95 3.34 24.48
C LEU A 35 -29.29 4.73 24.37
N CYS A 36 -29.95 5.63 23.64
CA CYS A 36 -29.64 7.06 23.59
C CYS A 36 -30.91 7.86 23.93
N SER A 37 -30.92 8.60 25.04
CA SER A 37 -31.87 9.72 25.16
C SER A 37 -31.22 10.96 24.52
N SER A 38 -31.99 11.98 24.15
CA SER A 38 -31.59 13.02 23.18
C SER A 38 -30.24 13.72 23.44
N ASP A 39 -29.66 13.60 24.64
CA ASP A 39 -28.34 14.14 24.99
C ASP A 39 -27.49 13.21 25.90
N LEU A 40 -27.91 11.95 26.16
CA LEU A 40 -27.24 11.02 27.09
C LEU A 40 -26.93 9.68 26.43
N TRP A 41 -25.67 9.28 26.53
CA TRP A 41 -25.14 8.05 25.97
C TRP A 41 -24.66 7.11 27.07
N THR A 42 -25.20 5.89 27.09
CA THR A 42 -24.68 4.79 27.92
C THR A 42 -23.84 3.80 27.13
N GLY A 43 -23.96 3.81 25.79
CA GLY A 43 -23.23 2.96 24.85
C GLY A 43 -23.57 1.47 24.94
N MET A 44 -24.73 1.10 25.48
CA MET A 44 -25.29 -0.25 25.41
C MET A 44 -26.46 -0.33 24.42
N THR A 45 -26.62 -1.48 23.77
CA THR A 45 -27.82 -1.87 23.05
C THR A 45 -28.62 -2.85 23.88
N LEU A 46 -29.94 -2.74 23.80
CA LEU A 46 -30.86 -3.48 24.64
C LEU A 46 -31.85 -4.28 23.81
N ARG A 47 -32.22 -5.41 24.39
CA ARG A 47 -33.24 -6.33 23.91
C ARG A 47 -34.30 -6.49 24.99
N GLU A 48 -35.57 -6.54 24.56
CA GLU A 48 -36.66 -6.87 25.48
C GLU A 48 -36.53 -8.31 26.00
N THR A 49 -36.75 -8.50 27.30
CA THR A 49 -36.76 -9.82 27.93
C THR A 49 -37.83 -9.90 29.02
N ALA A 50 -38.21 -11.11 29.43
CA ALA A 50 -39.25 -11.31 30.43
C ALA A 50 -38.82 -10.71 31.80
N GLY A 51 -39.41 -9.57 32.15
CA GLY A 51 -39.26 -8.90 33.44
C GLY A 51 -37.97 -8.08 33.60
N GLY A 52 -37.38 -7.58 32.52
CA GLY A 52 -36.17 -6.73 32.55
C GLY A 52 -35.73 -6.28 31.16
N ALA A 53 -34.64 -5.51 31.10
CA ALA A 53 -34.00 -5.13 29.83
C ALA A 53 -32.65 -5.85 29.71
N ALA A 54 -32.49 -6.71 28.70
CA ALA A 54 -31.25 -7.46 28.50
C ALA A 54 -30.25 -6.62 27.69
N ILE A 55 -29.00 -6.61 28.13
CA ILE A 55 -27.89 -6.01 27.36
C ILE A 55 -27.56 -6.95 26.22
N ASP A 56 -27.83 -6.52 25.00
CA ASP A 56 -27.68 -7.31 23.78
C ASP A 56 -26.29 -7.15 23.18
N ASP A 57 -25.76 -5.92 23.24
CA ASP A 57 -24.39 -5.56 22.91
C ASP A 57 -24.00 -4.25 23.61
N PHE A 58 -22.74 -3.85 23.55
CA PHE A 58 -22.29 -2.53 23.99
C PHE A 58 -20.99 -2.14 23.29
N TYR A 59 -20.80 -0.84 23.07
CA TYR A 59 -19.57 -0.31 22.49
C TYR A 59 -18.41 -0.49 23.47
N PHE A 60 -17.26 -0.93 22.97
CA PHE A 60 -16.02 -1.03 23.75
C PHE A 60 -15.62 0.39 24.24
N LEU A 61 -15.33 0.53 25.56
CA LEU A 61 -15.12 1.82 26.27
C LEU A 61 -16.34 2.74 26.38
N SER A 62 -17.55 2.16 26.35
CA SER A 62 -18.76 2.90 26.71
C SER A 62 -18.92 3.05 28.23
N PRO A 63 -19.71 4.04 28.71
CA PRO A 63 -20.07 4.14 30.12
C PRO A 63 -20.63 2.85 30.74
N ALA A 64 -21.37 2.06 29.96
CA ALA A 64 -21.87 0.75 30.37
C ALA A 64 -20.74 -0.28 30.56
N ALA A 65 -19.77 -0.30 29.64
CA ALA A 65 -18.61 -1.18 29.71
C ALA A 65 -17.74 -0.84 30.93
N ASP A 66 -17.50 0.44 31.18
CA ASP A 66 -16.72 0.94 32.31
C ASP A 66 -17.38 0.62 33.65
N ALA A 67 -18.72 0.60 33.69
CA ALA A 67 -19.50 0.18 34.84
C ALA A 67 -19.48 -1.34 35.10
N GLY A 68 -18.75 -2.11 34.29
CA GLY A 68 -18.56 -3.55 34.44
C GLY A 68 -19.75 -4.39 33.96
N LEU A 69 -20.67 -3.80 33.19
CA LEU A 69 -21.78 -4.50 32.56
C LEU A 69 -21.31 -5.35 31.37
N ARG A 70 -22.02 -6.44 31.11
CA ARG A 70 -21.67 -7.41 30.08
C ARG A 70 -22.88 -7.77 29.23
N LYS A 71 -22.60 -8.27 28.03
CA LYS A 71 -23.60 -8.85 27.13
C LYS A 71 -24.27 -10.02 27.85
N GLY A 72 -25.60 -10.03 27.84
CA GLY A 72 -26.42 -11.01 28.53
C GLY A 72 -26.83 -10.62 29.96
N ASP A 73 -26.28 -9.56 30.55
CA ASP A 73 -26.79 -9.02 31.81
C ASP A 73 -28.23 -8.52 31.63
N VAL A 74 -29.11 -8.81 32.60
CA VAL A 74 -30.49 -8.34 32.57
C VAL A 74 -30.71 -7.27 33.64
N VAL A 75 -30.97 -6.03 33.21
CA VAL A 75 -31.31 -4.94 34.13
C VAL A 75 -32.68 -5.21 34.76
N ARG A 76 -32.69 -5.38 36.08
CA ARG A 76 -33.90 -5.64 36.89
C ARG A 76 -34.33 -4.42 37.68
N GLU A 77 -33.39 -3.57 38.07
CA GLU A 77 -33.65 -2.34 38.79
C GLU A 77 -32.76 -1.22 38.26
N ALA A 78 -33.27 0.01 38.23
CA ALA A 78 -32.48 1.21 37.98
C ALA A 78 -32.98 2.34 38.88
N GLU A 79 -32.07 3.05 39.55
CA GLU A 79 -32.38 4.12 40.50
C GLU A 79 -33.40 3.70 41.59
N GLY A 80 -33.30 2.44 42.05
CA GLY A 80 -34.21 1.85 43.04
C GLY A 80 -35.63 1.54 42.53
N LYS A 81 -35.88 1.67 41.22
CA LYS A 81 -37.16 1.29 40.58
C LYS A 81 -36.99 -0.04 39.84
N THR A 82 -38.00 -0.90 39.91
CA THR A 82 -38.05 -2.14 39.13
C THR A 82 -38.21 -1.85 37.64
N ILE A 83 -37.39 -2.50 36.82
CA ILE A 83 -37.37 -2.40 35.37
C ILE A 83 -38.00 -3.66 34.80
N ARG A 84 -39.13 -3.54 34.10
CA ARG A 84 -39.85 -4.69 33.52
C ARG A 84 -39.60 -4.85 32.01
N GLY A 85 -38.98 -3.86 31.38
CA GLY A 85 -38.63 -3.83 29.96
C GLY A 85 -37.82 -2.59 29.60
N VAL A 86 -37.42 -2.44 28.34
CA VAL A 86 -36.53 -1.36 27.86
C VAL A 86 -37.14 0.02 28.11
N ARG A 87 -38.46 0.16 27.98
CA ARG A 87 -39.17 1.42 28.21
C ARG A 87 -39.06 1.94 29.65
N ASP A 88 -39.14 1.06 30.65
CA ASP A 88 -39.02 1.46 32.05
C ASP A 88 -37.61 1.99 32.36
N LEU A 89 -36.59 1.41 31.72
CA LEU A 89 -35.20 1.83 31.86
C LEU A 89 -34.96 3.20 31.20
N LEU A 90 -35.56 3.44 30.02
CA LEU A 90 -35.54 4.74 29.36
C LEU A 90 -36.25 5.82 30.20
N ASP A 91 -37.39 5.49 30.82
CA ASP A 91 -38.09 6.41 31.71
C ASP A 91 -37.29 6.70 33.00
N ALA A 92 -36.50 5.74 33.50
CA ALA A 92 -35.60 5.95 34.63
C ALA A 92 -34.43 6.90 34.31
N LEU A 93 -33.99 6.94 33.04
CA LEU A 93 -32.96 7.87 32.55
C LEU A 93 -33.50 9.28 32.28
N ARG A 94 -34.82 9.46 32.19
CA ARG A 94 -35.43 10.74 31.84
C ARG A 94 -35.15 11.79 32.92
N GLY A 95 -34.55 12.92 32.51
CA GLY A 95 -34.22 14.05 33.39
C GLY A 95 -32.81 14.03 33.99
N LYS A 96 -32.00 13.01 33.69
CA LYS A 96 -30.56 12.97 34.02
C LYS A 96 -29.74 13.83 33.04
N ARG A 97 -28.51 14.16 33.41
CA ARG A 97 -27.56 14.99 32.64
C ARG A 97 -26.22 14.29 32.46
N VAL A 98 -25.42 14.74 31.50
CA VAL A 98 -24.04 14.28 31.32
C VAL A 98 -23.26 14.49 32.61
N GLY A 99 -22.51 13.48 33.04
CA GLY A 99 -21.79 13.43 34.31
C GLY A 99 -22.62 12.89 35.49
N ASP A 100 -23.94 12.75 35.36
CA ASP A 100 -24.76 12.14 36.41
C ASP A 100 -24.45 10.64 36.51
N SER A 101 -24.43 10.13 37.73
CA SER A 101 -24.39 8.70 37.98
C SER A 101 -25.79 8.08 37.83
N PHE A 102 -25.83 6.91 37.20
CA PHE A 102 -27.03 6.13 36.95
C PHE A 102 -26.85 4.71 37.46
N ALA A 103 -27.47 4.41 38.60
CA ALA A 103 -27.33 3.13 39.28
C ALA A 103 -28.28 2.09 38.69
N VAL A 104 -27.76 0.91 38.38
CA VAL A 104 -28.52 -0.24 37.89
C VAL A 104 -28.17 -1.50 38.68
N THR A 105 -29.15 -2.37 38.89
CA THR A 105 -28.95 -3.73 39.36
C THR A 105 -29.26 -4.68 38.23
N VAL A 106 -28.28 -5.51 37.87
CA VAL A 106 -28.42 -6.52 36.83
C VAL A 106 -28.36 -7.92 37.41
N ASP A 107 -29.20 -8.81 36.88
CA ASP A 107 -29.03 -10.24 37.05
C ASP A 107 -28.04 -10.73 36.00
N ARG A 108 -26.87 -11.20 36.45
CA ARG A 108 -25.90 -11.90 35.60
C ARG A 108 -26.06 -13.40 35.80
N VAL A 109 -26.43 -14.09 34.73
CA VAL A 109 -26.47 -15.55 34.74
C VAL A 109 -25.04 -16.06 34.59
N VAL A 110 -24.50 -16.67 35.64
CA VAL A 110 -23.23 -17.41 35.62
C VAL A 110 -23.58 -18.87 35.39
N GLU A 111 -23.47 -19.28 34.13
CA GLU A 111 -23.62 -20.67 33.73
C GLU A 111 -22.25 -21.36 33.76
N THR A 112 -22.09 -22.38 34.61
CA THR A 112 -20.91 -23.24 34.63
C THR A 112 -21.24 -24.51 33.86
N LEU A 113 -20.64 -24.64 32.68
CA LEU A 113 -20.73 -25.81 31.83
C LEU A 113 -19.53 -26.72 32.12
N SER A 114 -19.79 -27.99 32.43
CA SER A 114 -18.77 -29.02 32.55
C SER A 114 -18.78 -29.88 31.30
N LEU A 115 -17.62 -30.01 30.65
CA LEU A 115 -17.44 -30.81 29.43
C LEU A 115 -16.54 -32.01 29.71
N ARG A 116 -17.00 -33.20 29.33
CA ARG A 116 -16.21 -34.44 29.29
C ARG A 116 -16.15 -35.00 27.89
N ARG A 117 -14.97 -35.46 27.48
CA ARG A 117 -14.73 -36.19 26.24
C ARG A 117 -14.21 -37.58 26.60
N ASN A 118 -14.93 -38.63 26.23
CA ASN A 118 -14.64 -40.01 26.62
C ASN A 118 -14.32 -40.14 28.12
N ASP A 119 -15.22 -39.61 28.95
CA ASP A 119 -15.17 -39.62 30.42
C ASP A 119 -14.02 -38.81 31.06
N LYS A 120 -13.16 -38.14 30.28
CA LYS A 120 -12.12 -37.23 30.78
C LYS A 120 -12.59 -35.78 30.75
N PRO A 121 -12.38 -34.99 31.82
CA PRO A 121 -12.66 -33.56 31.79
C PRO A 121 -11.78 -32.87 30.75
N VAL A 122 -12.36 -31.91 30.02
CA VAL A 122 -11.61 -31.09 29.05
C VAL A 122 -11.01 -29.91 29.82
N GLU A 123 -9.70 -29.93 30.05
CA GLU A 123 -8.98 -28.83 30.72
C GLU A 123 -8.78 -27.66 29.76
N LYS A 124 -9.73 -26.71 29.77
CA LYS A 124 -9.57 -25.29 29.38
C LYS A 124 -10.85 -24.53 29.79
N PRO A 125 -10.80 -23.55 30.71
CA PRO A 125 -11.96 -22.72 31.03
C PRO A 125 -12.08 -21.60 29.99
N GLY A 126 -13.25 -21.43 29.36
CA GLY A 126 -13.51 -20.24 28.54
C GLY A 126 -14.76 -20.28 27.67
N ASP A 127 -14.91 -21.26 26.79
CA ASP A 127 -16.07 -21.36 25.89
C ASP A 127 -16.34 -22.82 25.48
N PRO A 128 -17.41 -23.44 25.98
CA PRO A 128 -17.85 -24.77 25.56
C PRO A 128 -18.11 -24.84 24.06
N SER A 129 -18.59 -23.76 23.44
CA SER A 129 -18.95 -23.69 22.00
C SER A 129 -17.75 -23.98 21.10
N GLY A 130 -16.60 -23.36 21.38
CA GLY A 130 -15.35 -23.64 20.68
C GLY A 130 -14.85 -25.09 20.85
N ALA A 131 -14.96 -25.65 22.06
CA ALA A 131 -14.57 -27.04 22.33
C ALA A 131 -15.48 -28.07 21.62
N ILE A 132 -16.77 -27.75 21.46
CA ILE A 132 -17.72 -28.57 20.69
C ILE A 132 -17.46 -28.46 19.19
N ALA A 133 -17.20 -27.25 18.68
CA ALA A 133 -16.83 -27.05 17.29
C ALA A 133 -15.54 -27.82 16.95
N GLU A 134 -14.56 -27.83 17.85
CA GLU A 134 -13.36 -28.65 17.74
C GLU A 134 -13.67 -30.16 17.82
N PHE A 135 -14.53 -30.58 18.74
CA PHE A 135 -14.97 -31.98 18.85
C PHE A 135 -15.65 -32.47 17.57
N VAL A 136 -16.52 -31.66 16.98
CA VAL A 136 -17.15 -31.96 15.69
C VAL A 136 -16.09 -31.96 14.59
N ALA A 137 -15.23 -30.95 14.49
CA ALA A 137 -14.24 -30.85 13.41
C ALA A 137 -13.16 -31.95 13.45
N LYS A 138 -12.74 -32.39 14.65
CA LYS A 138 -11.59 -33.30 14.86
C LYS A 138 -11.97 -34.67 15.47
N GLY A 139 -13.24 -34.90 15.78
CA GLY A 139 -13.70 -36.11 16.46
C GLY A 139 -13.62 -37.35 15.56
N LYS A 140 -13.22 -38.48 16.16
CA LYS A 140 -13.29 -39.80 15.50
C LYS A 140 -14.68 -40.41 15.68
N SER A 141 -15.08 -41.24 14.72
CA SER A 141 -16.34 -42.00 14.80
C SER A 141 -16.34 -42.86 16.08
N GLY A 142 -17.43 -42.80 16.84
CA GLY A 142 -17.59 -43.50 18.11
C GLY A 142 -17.16 -42.73 19.37
N GLU A 143 -16.59 -41.53 19.25
CA GLU A 143 -16.28 -40.69 20.41
C GLU A 143 -17.56 -40.15 21.09
N ARG A 144 -17.53 -40.07 22.42
CA ARG A 144 -18.62 -39.58 23.28
C ARG A 144 -18.27 -38.22 23.88
N LEU A 145 -19.18 -37.27 23.72
CA LEU A 145 -19.20 -35.98 24.40
C LEU A 145 -20.27 -36.02 25.50
N GLU A 146 -19.95 -35.57 26.70
CA GLU A 146 -20.93 -35.30 27.74
C GLU A 146 -20.78 -33.86 28.24
N LEU A 147 -21.88 -33.15 28.31
CA LEU A 147 -21.96 -31.81 28.86
C LEU A 147 -23.03 -31.75 29.94
N SER A 148 -22.72 -31.08 31.05
CA SER A 148 -23.70 -30.73 32.08
C SER A 148 -23.65 -29.23 32.36
N SER A 149 -24.83 -28.62 32.55
CA SER A 149 -24.96 -27.20 32.88
C SER A 149 -25.41 -27.00 34.33
N THR A 150 -24.77 -26.06 35.02
CA THR A 150 -25.21 -25.53 36.31
C THR A 150 -25.35 -24.02 36.22
N ARG A 151 -26.54 -23.47 36.49
CA ARG A 151 -26.79 -22.02 36.45
C ARG A 151 -26.85 -21.44 37.85
N LYS A 152 -26.08 -20.38 38.08
CA LYS A 152 -26.16 -19.50 39.26
C LYS A 152 -26.52 -18.09 38.77
N ILE A 153 -27.40 -17.38 39.48
CA ILE A 153 -27.71 -15.98 39.18
C ILE A 153 -26.99 -15.12 40.21
N ASP A 154 -26.07 -14.29 39.76
CA ASP A 154 -25.42 -13.28 40.58
C ASP A 154 -26.10 -11.92 40.35
N LYS A 155 -26.47 -11.24 41.43
CA LYS A 155 -26.98 -9.87 41.35
C LYS A 155 -25.82 -8.89 41.43
N ILE A 156 -25.69 -8.03 40.44
CA ILE A 156 -24.58 -7.08 40.31
C ILE A 156 -25.15 -5.67 40.33
N ALA A 157 -24.73 -4.89 41.30
CA ALA A 157 -24.97 -3.45 41.30
C ALA A 157 -23.87 -2.78 40.47
N ALA A 158 -24.25 -1.97 39.49
CA ALA A 158 -23.35 -1.20 38.64
C ALA A 158 -23.78 0.27 38.63
N SER A 159 -22.81 1.18 38.50
CA SER A 159 -23.05 2.62 38.48
C SER A 159 -22.47 3.20 37.20
N ILE A 160 -23.34 3.60 36.29
CA ILE A 160 -22.97 4.12 34.96
C ILE A 160 -22.82 5.64 35.08
N VAL A 161 -21.67 6.20 34.71
CA VAL A 161 -21.50 7.66 34.62
C VAL A 161 -21.91 8.12 33.22
N LEU A 162 -23.04 8.82 33.10
CA LEU A 162 -23.62 9.16 31.80
C LEU A 162 -22.70 10.11 31.02
N ALA A 163 -22.38 9.79 29.77
CA ALA A 163 -21.57 10.63 28.89
C ALA A 163 -22.44 11.36 27.85
N GLY A 164 -21.93 12.48 27.32
CA GLY A 164 -22.54 13.12 26.15
C GLY A 164 -22.28 12.29 24.91
N LEU A 165 -23.21 12.30 23.94
CA LEU A 165 -22.97 11.67 22.64
C LEU A 165 -21.69 12.26 22.01
N PRO A 166 -20.70 11.43 21.62
CA PRO A 166 -19.58 11.90 20.82
C PRO A 166 -20.11 12.53 19.54
N SER A 167 -19.58 13.69 19.15
CA SER A 167 -20.00 14.42 17.93
C SER A 167 -19.83 13.60 16.64
N SER A 168 -19.15 12.45 16.72
CA SER A 168 -18.86 11.49 15.65
C SER A 168 -19.88 10.34 15.51
N VAL A 169 -20.91 10.23 16.36
CA VAL A 169 -21.94 9.20 16.21
C VAL A 169 -23.12 9.74 15.39
N ARG A 170 -23.06 9.58 14.05
CA ARG A 170 -24.25 9.64 13.19
C ARG A 170 -24.71 8.21 12.90
N ILE A 171 -25.92 7.84 13.31
CA ILE A 171 -26.59 6.64 12.79
C ILE A 171 -27.01 6.96 11.36
N LEU A 172 -26.13 6.67 10.40
CA LEU A 172 -26.46 6.58 8.99
C LEU A 172 -26.92 5.15 8.72
N ALA A 173 -28.22 4.97 8.54
CA ALA A 173 -28.73 3.81 7.81
C ALA A 173 -28.20 3.92 6.37
N LEU A 174 -27.40 2.94 5.96
CA LEU A 174 -26.93 2.80 4.59
C LEU A 174 -28.13 2.68 3.63
N PRO A 175 -28.23 3.45 2.54
CA PRO A 175 -28.98 3.00 1.39
C PRO A 175 -28.18 1.90 0.69
N ALA A 176 -28.84 0.77 0.39
CA ALA A 176 -28.30 -0.24 -0.50
C ALA A 176 -28.05 0.41 -1.88
N ALA A 177 -26.79 0.52 -2.27
CA ALA A 177 -26.44 0.92 -3.63
C ALA A 177 -26.62 -0.30 -4.54
N GLU A 178 -27.61 -0.24 -5.42
CA GLU A 178 -27.67 -1.10 -6.61
C GLU A 178 -26.46 -0.79 -7.50
N ALA A 179 -25.64 -1.81 -7.76
CA ALA A 179 -24.57 -1.73 -8.74
C ALA A 179 -25.16 -1.60 -10.17
N PRO A 180 -24.63 -0.73 -11.03
CA PRO A 180 -25.00 -0.70 -12.43
C PRO A 180 -24.53 -1.99 -13.12
N SER A 181 -25.39 -2.58 -13.95
CA SER A 181 -25.07 -3.73 -14.79
C SER A 181 -24.33 -3.29 -16.07
N PRO A 182 -23.09 -3.76 -16.32
CA PRO A 182 -22.44 -3.57 -17.61
C PRO A 182 -22.96 -4.58 -18.64
N LYS A 183 -23.04 -4.13 -19.89
CA LYS A 183 -23.50 -4.91 -21.05
C LYS A 183 -22.51 -6.02 -21.40
N GLU A 184 -23.04 -7.17 -21.78
CA GLU A 184 -22.33 -8.42 -22.07
C GLU A 184 -21.44 -8.37 -23.32
N GLU A 185 -20.17 -8.74 -23.18
CA GLU A 185 -19.42 -9.49 -24.20
C GLU A 185 -18.64 -10.67 -23.57
N LYS A 186 -18.60 -11.80 -24.28
CA LYS A 186 -18.48 -13.17 -23.74
C LYS A 186 -17.06 -13.57 -23.29
N LYS A 187 -16.88 -13.86 -22.00
CA LYS A 187 -15.66 -14.46 -21.39
C LYS A 187 -15.97 -15.82 -20.71
N GLY A 188 -14.96 -16.67 -20.58
CA GLY A 188 -15.08 -18.11 -20.24
C GLY A 188 -15.50 -18.44 -18.80
N ALA A 189 -16.09 -19.62 -18.61
CA ALA A 189 -16.69 -20.05 -17.34
C ALA A 189 -15.67 -20.43 -16.25
N TRP A 190 -15.94 -20.03 -15.00
CA TRP A 190 -15.10 -20.28 -13.83
C TRP A 190 -15.91 -20.75 -12.64
N ILE A 191 -15.35 -21.70 -11.88
CA ILE A 191 -15.97 -22.26 -10.67
C ILE A 191 -15.28 -21.79 -9.38
N GLY A 192 -14.01 -21.37 -9.44
CA GLY A 192 -13.26 -20.87 -8.29
C GLY A 192 -13.06 -21.87 -7.15
N VAL A 193 -12.52 -23.05 -7.48
CA VAL A 193 -12.03 -24.06 -6.52
C VAL A 193 -10.71 -24.67 -7.02
N GLY A 194 -9.84 -25.08 -6.10
CA GLY A 194 -8.66 -25.91 -6.37
C GLY A 194 -9.00 -27.40 -6.23
N MET A 195 -8.45 -28.25 -7.09
CA MET A 195 -8.84 -29.66 -7.19
C MET A 195 -7.64 -30.60 -7.44
N GLU A 196 -7.72 -31.81 -6.90
CA GLU A 196 -6.79 -32.91 -7.17
C GLU A 196 -7.52 -34.21 -7.54
N ASP A 197 -6.89 -35.03 -8.37
CA ASP A 197 -7.44 -36.31 -8.83
C ASP A 197 -7.42 -37.36 -7.71
N VAL A 198 -8.58 -37.96 -7.45
CA VAL A 198 -8.72 -39.12 -6.56
C VAL A 198 -8.83 -40.38 -7.41
N LYS A 199 -7.86 -41.29 -7.26
CA LYS A 199 -7.71 -42.50 -8.08
C LYS A 199 -8.56 -43.69 -7.62
N ASP A 200 -8.92 -43.74 -6.33
CA ASP A 200 -9.83 -44.74 -5.76
C ASP A 200 -10.54 -44.14 -4.53
N LEU A 201 -11.87 -44.12 -4.54
CA LEU A 201 -12.71 -43.65 -3.41
C LEU A 201 -12.93 -44.72 -2.33
N GLY A 202 -12.18 -45.84 -2.42
CA GLY A 202 -12.37 -47.17 -1.82
C GLY A 202 -12.73 -47.38 -0.34
N GLU A 203 -12.95 -46.36 0.48
CA GLU A 203 -13.47 -46.52 1.85
C GLU A 203 -14.62 -45.55 2.23
N VAL A 204 -15.01 -44.63 1.35
CA VAL A 204 -15.99 -43.59 1.66
C VAL A 204 -17.22 -43.77 0.76
N GLY A 205 -18.34 -44.26 1.32
CA GLY A 205 -19.66 -44.18 0.68
C GLY A 205 -20.04 -45.29 -0.30
N GLY A 206 -19.29 -46.40 -0.36
CA GLY A 206 -19.66 -47.57 -1.17
C GLY A 206 -19.31 -47.46 -2.66
N THR A 207 -18.47 -46.49 -3.04
CA THR A 207 -18.03 -46.18 -4.41
C THR A 207 -16.65 -46.78 -4.72
N LYS A 208 -16.45 -48.06 -4.42
CA LYS A 208 -15.16 -48.73 -4.59
C LYS A 208 -14.76 -48.82 -6.06
N GLY A 209 -13.58 -48.31 -6.42
CA GLY A 209 -13.08 -48.29 -7.80
C GLY A 209 -13.58 -47.10 -8.65
N GLU A 210 -14.31 -46.15 -8.07
CA GLU A 210 -14.68 -44.91 -8.75
C GLU A 210 -13.60 -43.82 -8.55
N LYS A 211 -13.44 -42.95 -9.56
CA LYS A 211 -12.54 -41.79 -9.52
C LYS A 211 -13.33 -40.51 -9.22
N GLY A 212 -12.67 -39.51 -8.66
CA GLY A 212 -13.29 -38.22 -8.32
C GLY A 212 -12.30 -37.05 -8.28
N LEU A 213 -12.81 -35.87 -7.94
CA LEU A 213 -12.03 -34.65 -7.75
C LEU A 213 -12.19 -34.14 -6.33
N ALA A 214 -11.12 -34.25 -5.53
CA ALA A 214 -11.10 -33.71 -4.19
C ALA A 214 -10.85 -32.19 -4.24
N LEU A 215 -11.69 -31.42 -3.56
CA LEU A 215 -11.54 -29.98 -3.42
C LEU A 215 -10.46 -29.69 -2.37
N THR A 216 -9.33 -29.17 -2.83
CA THR A 216 -8.18 -28.80 -2.01
C THR A 216 -8.15 -27.32 -1.64
N ARG A 217 -8.96 -26.49 -2.31
CA ARG A 217 -9.14 -25.06 -2.01
C ARG A 217 -10.50 -24.56 -2.47
N ILE A 218 -11.11 -23.66 -1.72
CA ILE A 218 -12.29 -22.89 -2.14
C ILE A 218 -11.88 -21.41 -2.14
N TYR A 219 -12.04 -20.71 -3.27
CA TYR A 219 -11.72 -19.28 -3.34
C TYR A 219 -12.89 -18.46 -2.75
N GLU A 220 -12.61 -17.38 -2.03
CA GLU A 220 -13.66 -16.54 -1.45
C GLU A 220 -14.42 -15.73 -2.52
N ASN A 221 -15.70 -15.49 -2.27
CA ASN A 221 -16.67 -14.89 -3.18
C ASN A 221 -16.84 -15.61 -4.52
N SER A 222 -16.26 -16.81 -4.65
CA SER A 222 -16.30 -17.57 -5.88
C SER A 222 -17.65 -18.25 -6.11
N PRO A 223 -17.96 -18.60 -7.36
CA PRO A 223 -19.10 -19.45 -7.72
C PRO A 223 -19.22 -20.71 -6.86
N GLY A 224 -18.11 -21.42 -6.65
CA GLY A 224 -18.06 -22.65 -5.87
C GLY A 224 -18.35 -22.43 -4.39
N GLN A 225 -17.82 -21.36 -3.80
CA GLN A 225 -18.13 -21.01 -2.41
C GLN A 225 -19.60 -20.63 -2.25
N LYS A 226 -20.12 -19.77 -3.13
CA LYS A 226 -21.52 -19.32 -3.13
C LYS A 226 -22.50 -20.48 -3.31
N ALA A 227 -22.11 -21.50 -4.07
CA ALA A 227 -22.88 -22.74 -4.24
C ALA A 227 -22.80 -23.69 -3.03
N GLY A 228 -21.96 -23.39 -2.03
CA GLY A 228 -21.86 -24.18 -0.81
C GLY A 228 -20.89 -25.37 -0.90
N LEU A 229 -19.95 -25.34 -1.85
CA LEU A 229 -18.81 -26.28 -1.86
C LEU A 229 -17.89 -26.02 -0.68
N LYS A 230 -17.32 -27.10 -0.13
CA LYS A 230 -16.47 -27.08 1.06
C LYS A 230 -15.15 -27.78 0.79
N LEU A 231 -14.13 -27.41 1.55
CA LEU A 231 -12.84 -28.10 1.54
C LEU A 231 -13.04 -29.59 1.86
N LYS A 232 -12.35 -30.47 1.13
CA LYS A 232 -12.46 -31.94 1.18
C LYS A 232 -13.73 -32.56 0.60
N ASP A 233 -14.64 -31.76 0.04
CA ASP A 233 -15.67 -32.31 -0.84
C ASP A 233 -15.00 -33.08 -1.98
N VAL A 234 -15.61 -34.20 -2.38
CA VAL A 234 -15.16 -34.95 -3.55
C VAL A 234 -16.25 -34.93 -4.61
N ILE A 235 -16.00 -34.26 -5.72
CA ILE A 235 -16.90 -34.31 -6.87
C ILE A 235 -16.75 -35.67 -7.52
N VAL A 236 -17.86 -36.38 -7.70
CA VAL A 236 -17.89 -37.72 -8.31
C VAL A 236 -18.61 -37.74 -9.66
N ALA A 237 -19.45 -36.74 -9.93
CA ALA A 237 -20.10 -36.55 -11.22
C ALA A 237 -20.42 -35.07 -11.48
N VAL A 238 -20.57 -34.72 -12.76
CA VAL A 238 -20.98 -33.40 -13.24
C VAL A 238 -22.15 -33.58 -14.19
N ASN A 239 -23.26 -32.89 -13.94
CA ASN A 239 -24.51 -33.03 -14.69
C ASN A 239 -24.99 -34.48 -14.83
N GLY A 240 -24.74 -35.29 -13.80
CA GLY A 240 -25.06 -36.73 -13.79
C GLY A 240 -24.05 -37.63 -14.51
N GLU A 241 -23.01 -37.08 -15.16
CA GLU A 241 -21.95 -37.84 -15.82
C GLU A 241 -20.77 -38.08 -14.87
N ARG A 242 -20.41 -39.34 -14.65
CA ARG A 242 -19.29 -39.75 -13.79
C ARG A 242 -17.96 -39.66 -14.52
N PHE A 243 -16.88 -39.44 -13.77
CA PHE A 243 -15.53 -39.44 -14.35
C PHE A 243 -15.12 -40.83 -14.88
N PRO A 244 -14.40 -40.91 -16.02
CA PRO A 244 -13.98 -42.17 -16.62
C PRO A 244 -13.10 -42.99 -15.66
N SER A 245 -13.34 -44.30 -15.59
CA SER A 245 -12.66 -45.23 -14.67
C SER A 245 -11.42 -45.94 -15.26
N ALA A 246 -11.01 -45.63 -16.50
CA ALA A 246 -9.79 -46.18 -17.12
C ALA A 246 -8.53 -45.78 -16.33
N ALA A 247 -7.52 -46.64 -16.22
CA ALA A 247 -6.33 -46.40 -15.37
C ALA A 247 -5.65 -45.04 -15.66
N ASP A 248 -5.52 -44.67 -16.94
CA ASP A 248 -4.82 -43.47 -17.40
C ASP A 248 -5.69 -42.20 -17.51
N SER A 249 -6.98 -42.26 -17.17
CA SER A 249 -7.86 -41.08 -17.20
C SER A 249 -7.59 -40.13 -16.01
N SER A 250 -7.62 -38.82 -16.27
CA SER A 250 -7.58 -37.77 -15.24
C SER A 250 -8.97 -37.16 -15.10
N PRO A 251 -9.66 -37.36 -13.96
CA PRO A 251 -10.89 -36.64 -13.62
C PRO A 251 -10.78 -35.12 -13.82
N ARG A 252 -9.62 -34.53 -13.51
CA ARG A 252 -9.36 -33.09 -13.67
C ARG A 252 -9.36 -32.69 -15.15
N LEU A 253 -8.71 -33.45 -16.02
CA LEU A 253 -8.75 -33.17 -17.46
C LEU A 253 -10.16 -33.33 -18.03
N THR A 254 -10.88 -34.38 -17.64
CA THR A 254 -12.28 -34.58 -18.06
C THR A 254 -13.20 -33.46 -17.55
N PHE A 255 -13.02 -33.01 -16.30
CA PHE A 255 -13.76 -31.88 -15.75
C PHE A 255 -13.49 -30.58 -16.50
N VAL A 256 -12.23 -30.32 -16.84
CA VAL A 256 -11.84 -29.16 -17.67
C VAL A 256 -12.43 -29.27 -19.06
N GLU A 257 -12.51 -30.46 -19.65
CA GLU A 257 -13.18 -30.68 -20.93
C GLU A 257 -14.70 -30.46 -20.85
N MET A 258 -15.36 -30.90 -19.78
CA MET A 258 -16.80 -30.65 -19.54
C MET A 258 -17.11 -29.16 -19.36
N LEU A 259 -16.12 -28.36 -18.97
CA LEU A 259 -16.19 -26.90 -18.90
C LEU A 259 -15.93 -26.21 -20.26
N LYS A 260 -15.33 -26.89 -21.25
CA LYS A 260 -15.07 -26.31 -22.58
C LYS A 260 -16.39 -26.01 -23.27
N GLY A 261 -16.57 -24.76 -23.69
CA GLY A 261 -17.79 -24.28 -24.36
C GLY A 261 -18.88 -23.75 -23.43
N LYS A 262 -18.70 -23.83 -22.10
CA LYS A 262 -19.57 -23.19 -21.09
C LYS A 262 -19.20 -21.72 -20.88
N LYS A 263 -20.17 -20.91 -20.43
CA LYS A 263 -20.05 -19.46 -20.19
C LYS A 263 -20.36 -19.11 -18.74
N SER A 264 -19.98 -17.89 -18.32
CA SER A 264 -20.51 -17.30 -17.09
C SER A 264 -22.03 -17.30 -17.12
N GLY A 265 -22.67 -17.65 -16.01
CA GLY A 265 -24.12 -17.86 -15.90
C GLY A 265 -24.60 -19.27 -16.27
N ASP A 266 -23.76 -20.13 -16.85
CA ASP A 266 -24.13 -21.54 -17.04
C ASP A 266 -24.11 -22.28 -15.70
N SER A 267 -25.07 -23.18 -15.50
CA SER A 267 -25.13 -24.00 -14.29
C SER A 267 -24.49 -25.37 -14.50
N LEU A 268 -23.76 -25.85 -13.49
CA LEU A 268 -23.33 -27.25 -13.36
C LEU A 268 -23.97 -27.87 -12.14
N LEU A 269 -24.56 -29.05 -12.29
CA LEU A 269 -24.97 -29.86 -11.17
C LEU A 269 -23.82 -30.77 -10.75
N LEU A 270 -23.22 -30.53 -9.59
CA LEU A 270 -22.13 -31.38 -9.09
C LEU A 270 -22.70 -32.42 -8.13
N SER A 271 -22.49 -33.70 -8.43
CA SER A 271 -22.68 -34.76 -7.44
C SER A 271 -21.43 -34.81 -6.57
N VAL A 272 -21.58 -34.39 -5.31
CA VAL A 272 -20.51 -34.23 -4.34
C VAL A 272 -20.68 -35.24 -3.22
N LEU A 273 -19.66 -36.08 -3.04
CA LEU A 273 -19.52 -36.92 -1.88
C LEU A 273 -18.91 -36.09 -0.75
N ARG A 274 -19.70 -35.88 0.31
CA ARG A 274 -19.30 -35.14 1.50
C ARG A 274 -19.35 -36.06 2.70
N GLU A 275 -18.27 -36.10 3.47
CA GLU A 275 -18.26 -36.78 4.76
C GLU A 275 -18.97 -35.88 5.79
N GLU A 276 -20.17 -36.28 6.21
CA GLU A 276 -20.90 -35.59 7.25
C GLU A 276 -20.74 -36.28 8.59
N ILE A 277 -21.00 -35.53 9.66
CA ILE A 277 -20.97 -36.06 11.01
C ILE A 277 -22.41 -36.17 11.48
N ALA A 278 -22.91 -37.39 11.55
CA ALA A 278 -24.14 -37.71 12.25
C ALA A 278 -23.91 -37.63 13.76
N VAL A 279 -24.86 -37.05 14.48
CA VAL A 279 -24.81 -36.93 15.94
C VAL A 279 -26.02 -37.65 16.55
N ASP A 280 -25.75 -38.64 17.40
CA ASP A 280 -26.75 -39.18 18.33
C ASP A 280 -26.66 -38.37 19.62
N ALA A 281 -27.50 -37.34 19.74
CA ALA A 281 -27.58 -36.48 20.91
C ALA A 281 -28.73 -36.93 21.83
N ARG A 282 -28.51 -36.88 23.15
CA ARG A 282 -29.50 -37.19 24.18
C ARG A 282 -29.44 -36.17 25.30
N ILE A 283 -30.58 -35.65 25.72
CA ILE A 283 -30.71 -34.77 26.89
C ILE A 283 -31.46 -35.54 27.97
N ASP A 284 -30.80 -35.81 29.10
CA ASP A 284 -31.32 -36.68 30.18
C ASP A 284 -31.92 -37.99 29.62
N ASP A 285 -31.11 -38.70 28.83
CA ASP A 285 -31.45 -39.97 28.17
C ASP A 285 -32.54 -39.90 27.08
N ARG A 286 -33.10 -38.72 26.77
CA ARG A 286 -34.06 -38.54 25.66
C ARG A 286 -33.33 -38.24 24.35
N THR A 287 -33.47 -39.10 23.36
CA THR A 287 -32.93 -38.87 22.00
C THR A 287 -33.44 -37.56 21.43
N THR A 288 -32.52 -36.69 21.05
CA THR A 288 -32.79 -35.37 20.49
C THR A 288 -32.11 -35.28 19.12
N PRO A 289 -32.88 -35.14 18.02
CA PRO A 289 -32.30 -35.00 16.69
C PRO A 289 -31.60 -33.64 16.57
N VAL A 290 -30.27 -33.64 16.44
CA VAL A 290 -29.46 -32.42 16.34
C VAL A 290 -28.42 -32.59 15.23
N GLU A 291 -28.33 -31.60 14.35
CA GLU A 291 -27.23 -31.52 13.37
C GLU A 291 -25.94 -31.09 14.07
N ALA A 292 -24.79 -31.60 13.64
CA ALA A 292 -23.52 -31.35 14.31
C ALA A 292 -23.19 -29.86 14.50
N GLY A 293 -23.52 -29.01 13.53
CA GLY A 293 -23.31 -27.56 13.59
C GLY A 293 -24.26 -26.81 14.54
N LYS A 294 -25.36 -27.43 14.97
CA LYS A 294 -26.37 -26.85 15.88
C LYS A 294 -26.20 -27.29 17.33
N LEU A 295 -25.24 -28.17 17.61
CA LEU A 295 -24.92 -28.60 18.97
C LEU A 295 -24.66 -27.43 19.93
N PRO A 296 -23.90 -26.36 19.57
CA PRO A 296 -23.68 -25.23 20.48
C PRO A 296 -24.98 -24.52 20.88
N SER A 297 -25.91 -24.35 19.94
CA SER A 297 -27.19 -23.67 20.18
C SER A 297 -28.12 -24.49 21.08
N VAL A 298 -28.17 -25.82 20.89
CA VAL A 298 -28.95 -26.72 21.76
C VAL A 298 -28.38 -26.72 23.18
N LEU A 299 -27.07 -26.60 23.32
CA LEU A 299 -26.38 -26.56 24.61
C LEU A 299 -26.64 -25.28 25.39
N GLN A 300 -26.66 -24.12 24.73
CA GLN A 300 -27.06 -22.86 25.34
C GLN A 300 -28.54 -22.88 25.82
N GLY A 301 -29.34 -23.78 25.24
CA GLY A 301 -30.76 -23.98 25.58
C GLY A 301 -31.04 -25.00 26.69
N LEU A 302 -30.02 -25.67 27.26
CA LEU A 302 -30.24 -26.64 28.35
C LEU A 302 -30.84 -25.99 29.60
N ASN A 303 -31.81 -26.66 30.22
CA ASN A 303 -32.31 -26.23 31.52
C ASN A 303 -31.27 -26.52 32.62
N PRO A 304 -31.29 -25.77 33.73
CA PRO A 304 -30.39 -26.02 34.86
C PRO A 304 -30.46 -27.47 35.35
N GLY A 305 -29.32 -28.17 35.37
CA GLY A 305 -29.22 -29.56 35.84
C GLY A 305 -29.42 -30.62 34.75
N GLU A 306 -29.83 -30.26 33.53
CA GLU A 306 -29.90 -31.22 32.41
C GLU A 306 -28.50 -31.59 31.92
N THR A 307 -28.33 -32.85 31.54
CA THR A 307 -27.10 -33.39 30.95
C THR A 307 -27.34 -33.77 29.50
N MET A 308 -26.53 -33.23 28.60
CA MET A 308 -26.52 -33.65 27.19
C MET A 308 -25.36 -34.58 26.91
N THR A 309 -25.63 -35.72 26.29
CA THR A 309 -24.61 -36.60 25.72
C THR A 309 -24.74 -36.60 24.21
N ALA A 310 -23.62 -36.56 23.49
CA ALA A 310 -23.60 -36.60 22.02
C ALA A 310 -22.55 -37.60 21.55
N ARG A 311 -22.92 -38.46 20.59
CA ARG A 311 -21.99 -39.40 19.94
C ARG A 311 -21.88 -39.09 18.46
N LEU A 312 -20.65 -39.05 17.95
CA LEU A 312 -20.39 -38.77 16.54
C LEU A 312 -20.25 -40.06 15.74
N ALA A 313 -20.85 -40.07 14.55
CA ALA A 313 -20.60 -41.04 13.50
C ALA A 313 -20.33 -40.31 12.19
N LYS A 314 -19.17 -40.58 11.58
CA LYS A 314 -18.86 -40.07 10.23
C LYS A 314 -19.64 -40.89 9.21
N VAL A 315 -20.51 -40.23 8.46
CA VAL A 315 -21.35 -40.85 7.44
C VAL A 315 -21.15 -40.12 6.11
N PRO A 316 -20.71 -40.81 5.05
CA PRO A 316 -20.65 -40.22 3.73
C PRO A 316 -22.06 -39.97 3.21
N ARG A 317 -22.31 -38.78 2.67
CA ARG A 317 -23.57 -38.44 1.99
C ARG A 317 -23.28 -37.87 0.61
N MET A 318 -24.08 -38.30 -0.36
CA MET A 318 -24.10 -37.69 -1.68
C MET A 318 -24.97 -36.44 -1.65
N GLN A 319 -24.47 -35.34 -2.21
CA GLN A 319 -25.18 -34.09 -2.36
C GLN A 319 -25.16 -33.64 -3.81
N GLU A 320 -26.28 -33.13 -4.29
CA GLU A 320 -26.37 -32.48 -5.59
C GLU A 320 -26.25 -30.98 -5.37
N ILE A 321 -25.14 -30.39 -5.80
CA ILE A 321 -24.82 -28.98 -5.59
C ILE A 321 -24.87 -28.27 -6.94
N PRO A 322 -25.91 -27.46 -7.23
CA PRO A 322 -25.94 -26.63 -8.42
C PRO A 322 -24.98 -25.45 -8.24
N VAL A 323 -24.03 -25.33 -9.17
CA VAL A 323 -23.05 -24.25 -9.21
C VAL A 323 -23.29 -23.40 -10.44
N LEU A 324 -23.66 -22.14 -10.22
CA LEU A 324 -23.73 -21.14 -11.28
C LEU A 324 -22.31 -20.66 -11.59
N LEU A 325 -21.75 -21.03 -12.74
CA LEU A 325 -20.41 -20.62 -13.14
C LEU A 325 -20.35 -19.10 -13.22
N GLY A 326 -19.27 -18.52 -12.71
CA GLY A 326 -19.03 -17.08 -12.75
C GLY A 326 -17.87 -16.75 -13.66
N GLU A 327 -17.51 -15.47 -13.67
CA GLU A 327 -16.33 -14.99 -14.37
C GLU A 327 -15.10 -15.25 -13.52
N ARG A 328 -14.04 -15.80 -14.12
CA ARG A 328 -12.72 -15.77 -13.49
C ARG A 328 -12.33 -14.31 -13.36
N ALA A 329 -12.03 -13.85 -12.15
CA ALA A 329 -11.19 -12.67 -11.96
C ALA A 329 -9.84 -13.01 -12.61
N THR A 330 -9.77 -12.78 -13.91
CA THR A 330 -8.56 -12.90 -14.69
C THR A 330 -7.75 -11.67 -14.33
N ALA A 331 -6.46 -11.85 -14.03
CA ALA A 331 -5.48 -10.82 -14.33
C ALA A 331 -5.86 -10.28 -15.73
N LEU A 332 -6.25 -9.02 -15.77
CA LEU A 332 -6.96 -8.42 -16.90
C LEU A 332 -6.13 -8.65 -18.17
N PRO A 333 -6.64 -9.35 -19.20
CA PRO A 333 -5.99 -9.38 -20.51
C PRO A 333 -6.55 -8.26 -21.41
N GLN A 334 -7.04 -7.18 -20.80
CA GLN A 334 -7.50 -5.96 -21.45
C GLN A 334 -6.87 -4.81 -20.66
N PRO A 335 -6.37 -3.76 -21.31
CA PRO A 335 -5.83 -2.62 -20.59
C PRO A 335 -6.92 -2.07 -19.66
N THR A 336 -6.55 -1.74 -18.41
CA THR A 336 -7.45 -1.11 -17.44
C THR A 336 -8.03 0.21 -17.94
N LEU A 337 -7.38 0.83 -18.93
CA LEU A 337 -7.78 2.08 -19.56
C LEU A 337 -7.74 1.98 -21.09
N SER A 338 -8.75 2.55 -21.74
CA SER A 338 -8.75 2.89 -23.15
C SER A 338 -7.89 4.11 -23.44
N LEU A 339 -7.51 4.33 -24.70
CA LEU A 339 -6.74 5.52 -25.11
C LEU A 339 -7.48 6.83 -24.79
N GLU A 340 -8.80 6.85 -24.96
CA GLU A 340 -9.64 7.99 -24.60
C GLU A 340 -9.54 8.31 -23.10
N GLU A 341 -9.43 7.29 -22.25
CA GLU A 341 -9.25 7.46 -20.81
C GLU A 341 -7.83 7.92 -20.45
N ILE A 342 -6.81 7.49 -21.20
CA ILE A 342 -5.43 7.97 -21.03
C ILE A 342 -5.34 9.46 -21.39
N ASP A 343 -5.84 9.86 -22.56
CA ASP A 343 -5.82 11.27 -23.00
C ASP A 343 -6.64 12.19 -22.08
N ALA A 344 -7.65 11.64 -21.41
CA ALA A 344 -8.48 12.36 -20.46
C ALA A 344 -7.85 12.54 -19.06
N LEU A 345 -6.65 12.01 -18.79
CA LEU A 345 -5.96 12.19 -17.50
C LEU A 345 -5.55 13.65 -17.26
N HIS A 346 -5.05 14.33 -18.30
CA HIS A 346 -4.61 15.73 -18.26
C HIS A 346 -5.36 16.59 -19.29
N PRO A 347 -6.67 16.84 -19.10
CA PRO A 347 -7.45 17.66 -20.02
C PRO A 347 -6.89 19.09 -20.15
N GLU A 348 -6.22 19.61 -19.12
CA GLU A 348 -5.53 20.89 -19.12
C GLU A 348 -4.35 20.93 -20.10
N LEU A 349 -3.74 19.78 -20.41
CA LEU A 349 -2.62 19.67 -21.36
C LEU A 349 -3.05 19.31 -22.79
N ALA A 350 -4.34 19.04 -23.04
CA ALA A 350 -4.83 18.59 -24.34
C ALA A 350 -4.56 19.59 -25.49
N SER A 351 -4.50 20.90 -25.18
CA SER A 351 -4.18 21.96 -26.15
C SER A 351 -2.78 22.54 -25.98
N TYR A 352 -2.06 22.12 -24.94
CA TYR A 352 -0.69 22.55 -24.70
C TYR A 352 0.23 21.94 -25.74
N LYS A 353 1.16 22.73 -26.29
CA LYS A 353 2.31 22.26 -27.07
C LYS A 353 3.51 23.10 -26.68
N SER A 354 4.62 22.46 -26.34
CA SER A 354 5.87 23.17 -26.06
C SER A 354 6.44 23.76 -27.35
N ASP A 355 7.36 24.73 -27.21
CA ASP A 355 8.10 25.26 -28.35
C ASP A 355 8.93 24.17 -29.03
N VAL A 356 9.54 23.29 -28.22
CA VAL A 356 10.22 22.06 -28.65
C VAL A 356 9.32 21.21 -29.55
N GLU A 357 8.10 20.89 -29.12
CA GLU A 357 7.15 20.09 -29.91
C GLU A 357 6.81 20.79 -31.23
N ARG A 358 6.50 22.09 -31.19
CA ARG A 358 6.15 22.86 -32.38
C ARG A 358 7.28 22.93 -33.42
N VAL A 359 8.52 23.13 -32.96
CA VAL A 359 9.71 23.18 -33.82
C VAL A 359 10.02 21.79 -34.37
N ALA A 360 9.98 20.74 -33.55
CA ALA A 360 10.19 19.36 -34.00
C ALA A 360 9.17 18.95 -35.08
N GLU A 361 7.89 19.31 -34.91
CA GLU A 361 6.85 19.07 -35.93
C GLU A 361 7.15 19.76 -37.27
N LYS A 362 7.62 21.02 -37.23
CA LYS A 362 8.04 21.75 -38.44
C LYS A 362 9.20 21.05 -39.15
N LEU A 363 10.23 20.63 -38.40
CA LEU A 363 11.40 19.95 -38.97
C LEU A 363 11.05 18.56 -39.52
N MET A 364 10.19 17.80 -38.83
CA MET A 364 9.68 16.52 -39.34
C MET A 364 8.86 16.69 -40.63
N ALA A 365 8.11 17.79 -40.76
CA ALA A 365 7.40 18.10 -41.99
C ALA A 365 8.38 18.43 -43.14
N ALA A 366 9.40 19.25 -42.87
CA ALA A 366 10.43 19.61 -43.85
C ALA A 366 11.23 18.39 -44.35
N THR A 367 11.49 17.43 -43.47
CA THR A 367 12.22 16.19 -43.78
C THR A 367 11.34 15.04 -44.25
N LYS A 368 10.00 15.22 -44.22
CA LYS A 368 9.00 14.18 -44.55
C LYS A 368 9.08 12.94 -43.67
N THR A 369 9.43 13.11 -42.40
CA THR A 369 9.60 12.03 -41.42
C THR A 369 8.43 11.88 -40.45
N ARG A 370 7.41 12.76 -40.53
CA ARG A 370 6.25 12.74 -39.62
C ARG A 370 5.59 11.36 -39.47
N SER A 371 5.45 10.61 -40.57
CA SER A 371 4.85 9.27 -40.55
C SER A 371 5.64 8.24 -39.73
N ARG A 372 6.94 8.48 -39.48
CA ARG A 372 7.80 7.63 -38.64
C ARG A 372 7.56 7.90 -37.17
N TYR A 373 7.44 9.18 -36.80
CA TYR A 373 6.99 9.56 -35.46
C TYR A 373 5.59 9.03 -35.16
N ASP A 374 4.65 9.14 -36.10
CA ASP A 374 3.31 8.58 -35.92
C ASP A 374 3.33 7.04 -35.75
N ASP A 375 4.24 6.31 -36.43
CA ASP A 375 4.46 4.86 -36.20
C ASP A 375 5.05 4.58 -34.82
N LEU A 376 5.98 5.41 -34.34
CA LEU A 376 6.58 5.31 -33.02
C LEU A 376 5.51 5.46 -31.92
N ILE A 377 4.71 6.53 -31.96
CA ILE A 377 3.62 6.75 -31.00
C ILE A 377 2.60 5.61 -31.05
N LYS A 378 2.28 5.10 -32.24
CA LYS A 378 1.41 3.93 -32.39
C LYS A 378 1.97 2.70 -31.67
N ARG A 379 3.29 2.49 -31.68
CA ARG A 379 3.94 1.37 -30.97
C ARG A 379 3.86 1.53 -29.46
N TYR A 380 4.07 2.73 -28.92
CA TYR A 380 3.86 2.99 -27.49
C TYR A 380 2.42 2.69 -27.07
N VAL A 381 1.46 3.18 -27.87
CA VAL A 381 0.04 2.87 -27.69
C VAL A 381 -0.25 1.36 -27.75
N GLU A 382 0.44 0.61 -28.61
CA GLU A 382 0.30 -0.84 -28.70
C GLU A 382 0.93 -1.57 -27.50
N ASP A 383 2.08 -1.10 -27.02
CA ASP A 383 2.77 -1.63 -25.84
C ASP A 383 1.96 -1.44 -24.55
N GLU A 384 1.24 -0.33 -24.47
CA GLU A 384 0.31 -0.03 -23.38
C GLU A 384 -0.99 -0.87 -23.40
N ARG A 385 -1.26 -1.66 -24.45
CA ARG A 385 -2.44 -2.54 -24.48
C ARG A 385 -2.31 -3.75 -23.56
N TRP A 386 -1.10 -4.12 -23.18
CA TRP A 386 -0.88 -5.15 -22.17
C TRP A 386 -0.99 -4.55 -20.77
N ASP A 387 -1.51 -5.32 -19.82
CA ASP A 387 -1.68 -4.88 -18.44
C ASP A 387 -1.46 -6.02 -17.45
N ASP A 388 -0.57 -5.80 -16.50
CA ASP A 388 -0.34 -6.70 -15.36
C ASP A 388 -1.17 -6.31 -14.13
N GLY A 389 -1.94 -5.22 -14.21
CA GLY A 389 -2.77 -4.65 -13.16
C GLY A 389 -2.03 -3.74 -12.19
N PHE A 390 -0.78 -3.37 -12.48
CA PHE A 390 0.05 -2.50 -11.63
C PHE A 390 0.62 -1.29 -12.37
N ARG A 391 0.30 -1.11 -13.65
CA ARG A 391 0.78 0.02 -14.43
C ARG A 391 0.10 1.32 -14.02
N LEU A 392 0.91 2.28 -13.59
CA LEU A 392 0.46 3.58 -13.11
C LEU A 392 -0.12 4.44 -14.23
N LYS A 393 -1.20 5.19 -13.95
CA LYS A 393 -1.88 5.99 -14.99
C LYS A 393 -1.01 7.12 -15.54
N GLU A 394 -0.31 7.84 -14.66
CA GLU A 394 0.61 8.91 -15.03
C GLU A 394 1.69 8.41 -16.00
N PHE A 395 2.25 7.22 -15.70
CA PHE A 395 3.21 6.55 -16.58
C PHE A 395 2.62 6.31 -17.97
N ARG A 396 1.41 5.74 -18.06
CA ARG A 396 0.74 5.45 -19.35
C ARG A 396 0.56 6.71 -20.18
N TYR A 397 0.14 7.80 -19.54
CA TYR A 397 -0.04 9.10 -20.19
C TYR A 397 1.26 9.59 -20.80
N LEU A 398 2.33 9.61 -20.02
CA LEU A 398 3.65 10.10 -20.45
C LEU A 398 4.28 9.24 -21.53
N HIS A 399 4.17 7.92 -21.43
CA HIS A 399 4.67 7.00 -22.47
C HIS A 399 3.97 7.22 -23.82
N CYS A 400 2.66 7.52 -23.82
CA CYS A 400 1.92 7.84 -25.03
C CYS A 400 2.08 9.30 -25.50
N ASN A 401 2.53 10.20 -24.62
CA ASN A 401 2.63 11.65 -24.88
C ASN A 401 4.02 12.18 -24.51
N PRO A 402 5.08 11.72 -25.19
CA PRO A 402 6.46 11.93 -24.71
C PRO A 402 6.90 13.41 -24.67
N PHE A 403 6.34 14.29 -25.53
CA PHE A 403 6.58 15.74 -25.45
C PHE A 403 6.01 16.42 -24.18
N LYS A 404 5.23 15.70 -23.36
CA LYS A 404 4.68 16.21 -22.09
C LYS A 404 5.56 15.88 -20.88
N ILE A 405 6.54 14.98 -21.03
CA ILE A 405 7.44 14.57 -19.94
C ILE A 405 8.13 15.78 -19.29
N PRO A 406 8.74 16.74 -20.02
CA PRO A 406 9.36 17.91 -19.39
C PRO A 406 8.41 18.67 -18.46
N LYS A 407 7.21 18.99 -18.95
CA LYS A 407 6.24 19.83 -18.24
C LYS A 407 5.71 19.15 -16.98
N ILE A 408 5.39 17.86 -17.06
CA ILE A 408 4.87 17.10 -15.93
C ILE A 408 5.97 16.83 -14.90
N SER A 409 7.21 16.58 -15.33
CA SER A 409 8.34 16.40 -14.43
C SER A 409 8.62 17.68 -13.63
N ASP A 410 8.64 18.85 -14.31
CA ASP A 410 8.82 20.18 -13.70
C ASP A 410 7.68 20.55 -12.73
N ASP A 411 6.41 20.28 -13.10
CA ASP A 411 5.26 20.47 -12.20
C ASP A 411 5.34 19.57 -10.96
N LEU A 412 5.77 18.32 -11.15
CA LEU A 412 5.89 17.38 -10.05
C LEU A 412 7.03 17.79 -9.11
N ALA A 413 8.19 18.15 -9.63
CA ALA A 413 9.32 18.65 -8.85
C ALA A 413 8.93 19.89 -8.05
N THR A 414 8.31 20.88 -8.71
CA THR A 414 7.80 22.09 -8.05
C THR A 414 6.83 21.75 -6.92
N ALA A 415 5.87 20.85 -7.18
CA ALA A 415 4.90 20.46 -6.17
C ALA A 415 5.53 19.73 -4.97
N LEU A 416 6.56 18.90 -5.19
CA LEU A 416 7.25 18.23 -4.09
C LEU A 416 8.13 19.21 -3.29
N ARG A 417 8.89 20.08 -3.97
CA ARG A 417 9.70 21.12 -3.34
C ARG A 417 8.88 22.03 -2.43
N GLU A 418 7.72 22.48 -2.88
CA GLU A 418 6.78 23.27 -2.07
C GLU A 418 6.34 22.57 -0.77
N ARG A 419 6.41 21.24 -0.72
CA ARG A 419 5.96 20.42 0.43
C ARG A 419 7.11 19.93 1.32
N THR A 420 8.36 20.01 0.86
CA THR A 420 9.56 19.54 1.57
C THR A 420 10.41 20.69 2.15
N ALA A 421 10.12 21.95 1.84
CA ALA A 421 10.89 23.09 2.36
C ALA A 421 10.75 23.31 3.89
N ALA A 422 11.89 23.45 4.58
CA ALA A 422 12.06 23.42 6.05
C ALA A 422 11.11 24.31 6.89
N ALA A 423 10.66 25.46 6.38
CA ALA A 423 9.79 26.37 7.13
C ALA A 423 8.30 25.97 7.08
N GLU A 424 7.88 25.17 6.10
CA GLU A 424 6.47 24.93 5.76
C GLU A 424 6.16 23.47 5.37
N ILE A 425 6.95 22.48 5.82
CA ILE A 425 6.70 21.07 5.48
C ILE A 425 5.28 20.64 5.84
N ASP A 426 4.54 20.17 4.83
CA ASP A 426 3.19 19.63 4.94
C ASP A 426 3.22 18.13 4.62
N PHE A 427 3.57 17.31 5.63
CA PHE A 427 3.60 15.85 5.48
C PHE A 427 2.25 15.28 4.99
N PRO A 428 1.07 15.68 5.54
CA PRO A 428 -0.21 15.21 5.02
C PRO A 428 -0.44 15.48 3.53
N ALA A 429 0.02 16.62 3.01
CA ALA A 429 -0.06 16.96 1.59
C ALA A 429 1.00 16.22 0.75
N LEU A 430 2.20 16.02 1.28
CA LEU A 430 3.26 15.22 0.65
C LEU A 430 2.82 13.77 0.44
N PHE A 431 2.33 13.12 1.50
CA PHE A 431 1.79 11.76 1.39
C PHE A 431 0.56 11.68 0.49
N ALA A 432 -0.27 12.73 0.44
CA ALA A 432 -1.40 12.78 -0.49
C ALA A 432 -0.93 12.83 -1.95
N ARG A 433 0.13 13.61 -2.23
CA ARG A 433 0.73 13.70 -3.57
C ARG A 433 1.37 12.38 -3.98
N ALA A 434 2.17 11.78 -3.11
CA ALA A 434 2.78 10.46 -3.32
C ALA A 434 1.72 9.37 -3.57
N ALA A 435 0.64 9.36 -2.78
CA ALA A 435 -0.47 8.44 -2.99
C ALA A 435 -1.14 8.65 -4.36
N GLY A 436 -1.34 9.91 -4.78
CA GLY A 436 -1.90 10.26 -6.10
C GLY A 436 -1.09 9.71 -7.27
N LEU A 437 0.25 9.76 -7.18
CA LEU A 437 1.16 9.19 -8.17
C LEU A 437 1.08 7.66 -8.26
N LEU A 438 0.65 7.01 -7.19
CA LEU A 438 0.39 5.56 -7.13
C LEU A 438 -1.06 5.20 -7.49
N ASP A 439 -1.80 6.13 -8.10
CA ASP A 439 -3.22 6.05 -8.45
C ASP A 439 -4.20 6.06 -7.26
N GLU A 440 -3.73 6.44 -6.07
CA GLU A 440 -4.49 6.39 -4.83
C GLU A 440 -4.84 7.77 -4.26
N GLY A 441 -6.11 8.14 -4.32
CA GLY A 441 -6.77 8.92 -3.26
C GLY A 441 -6.25 10.32 -2.86
N GLU A 442 -5.51 11.06 -3.70
CA GLU A 442 -4.97 12.43 -3.43
C GLU A 442 -6.01 13.39 -2.81
N LYS A 443 -7.25 13.35 -3.31
CA LYS A 443 -8.35 14.25 -2.90
C LYS A 443 -9.02 13.87 -1.57
N THR A 444 -8.61 12.78 -0.93
CA THR A 444 -9.18 12.39 0.36
C THR A 444 -8.63 13.33 1.44
N ARG A 445 -9.47 14.20 1.99
CA ARG A 445 -9.03 15.11 3.05
C ARG A 445 -8.98 14.36 4.39
N VAL A 446 -7.80 14.36 5.01
CA VAL A 446 -7.69 14.09 6.45
C VAL A 446 -7.79 15.45 7.11
N GLU A 447 -8.89 15.73 7.81
CA GLU A 447 -8.93 16.91 8.67
C GLU A 447 -7.91 16.67 9.79
N PRO A 448 -6.86 17.51 9.93
CA PRO A 448 -5.88 17.33 10.99
C PRO A 448 -6.62 17.28 12.31
N MET A 449 -6.33 16.29 13.16
CA MET A 449 -6.81 16.34 14.52
C MET A 449 -6.10 17.52 15.18
N PRO A 450 -6.79 18.62 15.55
CA PRO A 450 -6.10 19.82 15.99
C PRO A 450 -5.30 19.52 17.25
N LEU A 451 -3.97 19.51 17.13
CA LEU A 451 -3.07 19.26 18.25
C LEU A 451 -3.03 20.50 19.16
N LYS A 452 -3.72 20.44 20.31
CA LYS A 452 -3.58 21.36 21.45
C LYS A 452 -2.16 21.35 22.01
N THR A 453 -1.81 22.47 22.61
CA THR A 453 -0.48 22.79 23.15
C THR A 453 -0.63 23.30 24.59
N GLY A 454 0.46 23.41 25.34
CA GLY A 454 0.43 23.80 26.76
C GLY A 454 -0.12 22.68 27.64
N LEU A 455 0.25 21.42 27.35
CA LEU A 455 -0.29 20.23 28.00
C LEU A 455 0.74 19.55 28.90
N SER A 456 0.28 18.65 29.77
CA SER A 456 1.18 17.74 30.49
C SER A 456 1.66 16.60 29.57
N LEU A 457 2.78 15.95 29.90
CA LEU A 457 3.27 14.77 29.15
C LEU A 457 2.22 13.65 29.10
N ALA A 458 1.46 13.45 30.17
CA ALA A 458 0.38 12.46 30.22
C ALA A 458 -0.76 12.79 29.24
N ASP A 459 -1.09 14.08 29.09
CA ASP A 459 -2.09 14.55 28.14
C ASP A 459 -1.58 14.44 26.70
N HIS A 460 -0.31 14.77 26.43
CA HIS A 460 0.30 14.50 25.11
C HIS A 460 0.24 13.02 24.75
N ALA A 461 0.65 12.13 25.67
CA ALA A 461 0.60 10.69 25.47
C ALA A 461 -0.83 10.18 25.21
N ALA A 462 -1.84 10.71 25.89
CA ALA A 462 -3.23 10.37 25.65
C ALA A 462 -3.70 10.75 24.24
N ARG A 463 -3.21 11.86 23.70
CA ARG A 463 -3.58 12.33 22.36
C ARG A 463 -2.86 11.57 21.27
N MET A 464 -1.58 11.31 21.46
CA MET A 464 -0.80 10.41 20.62
C MET A 464 -1.45 9.02 20.51
N GLU A 465 -1.92 8.44 21.63
CA GLU A 465 -2.66 7.17 21.61
C GLU A 465 -3.95 7.25 20.77
N VAL A 466 -4.69 8.36 20.84
CA VAL A 466 -5.89 8.55 20.00
C VAL A 466 -5.54 8.55 18.51
N VAL A 467 -4.43 9.21 18.13
CA VAL A 467 -3.92 9.20 16.75
C VAL A 467 -3.51 7.80 16.33
N LEU A 468 -2.75 7.08 17.16
CA LEU A 468 -2.34 5.68 16.93
C LEU A 468 -3.55 4.76 16.72
N LEU A 469 -4.57 4.85 17.56
CA LEU A 469 -5.79 4.04 17.44
C LEU A 469 -6.59 4.36 16.16
N ALA A 470 -6.65 5.63 15.77
CA ALA A 470 -7.30 6.04 14.52
C ALA A 470 -6.54 5.51 13.30
N ALA A 471 -5.21 5.63 13.30
CA ALA A 471 -4.34 5.09 12.26
C ALA A 471 -4.43 3.55 12.18
N SER A 472 -4.51 2.86 13.33
CA SER A 472 -4.60 1.39 13.38
C SER A 472 -5.85 0.89 12.69
N ARG A 473 -7.00 1.56 12.88
CA ARG A 473 -8.25 1.19 12.19
C ARG A 473 -8.12 1.28 10.68
N LEU A 474 -7.52 2.36 10.17
CA LEU A 474 -7.28 2.54 8.74
C LEU A 474 -6.33 1.47 8.20
N ARG A 475 -5.27 1.14 8.95
CA ARG A 475 -4.34 0.07 8.58
C ARG A 475 -5.03 -1.29 8.59
N ASP A 476 -5.85 -1.59 9.58
CA ASP A 476 -6.58 -2.87 9.64
C ASP A 476 -7.59 -3.00 8.50
N GLU A 477 -8.27 -1.90 8.15
CA GLU A 477 -9.09 -1.83 6.93
C GLU A 477 -8.27 -2.08 5.66
N ALA A 478 -7.05 -1.54 5.58
CA ALA A 478 -6.15 -1.73 4.45
C ALA A 478 -5.84 -3.20 4.17
N PHE A 479 -5.71 -4.01 5.23
CA PHE A 479 -5.41 -5.44 5.13
C PHE A 479 -6.66 -6.33 5.31
N ALA A 480 -7.87 -5.76 5.41
CA ALA A 480 -9.10 -6.52 5.66
C ALA A 480 -9.48 -7.47 4.51
N GLY A 481 -8.98 -7.23 3.30
CA GLY A 481 -9.11 -8.12 2.14
C GLY A 481 -8.28 -9.40 2.24
N LEU A 482 -7.42 -9.52 3.25
CA LEU A 482 -6.54 -10.67 3.46
C LEU A 482 -6.93 -11.43 4.73
N PRO A 483 -7.16 -12.76 4.66
CA PRO A 483 -7.23 -13.58 5.85
C PRO A 483 -5.96 -13.41 6.69
N ARG A 484 -6.07 -13.49 8.03
CA ARG A 484 -4.91 -13.32 8.93
C ARG A 484 -3.72 -14.22 8.56
N ALA A 485 -3.99 -15.46 8.14
CA ALA A 485 -2.96 -16.40 7.70
C ALA A 485 -2.22 -15.94 6.42
N ASP A 486 -2.89 -15.25 5.51
CA ASP A 486 -2.27 -14.69 4.31
C ASP A 486 -1.47 -13.41 4.63
N ALA A 487 -1.95 -12.58 5.56
CA ALA A 487 -1.17 -11.44 6.08
C ALA A 487 0.11 -11.92 6.80
N GLU A 488 0.01 -12.97 7.62
CA GLU A 488 1.18 -13.62 8.24
C GLU A 488 2.12 -14.24 7.20
N TYR A 489 1.57 -14.81 6.13
CA TYR A 489 2.37 -15.34 5.03
C TYR A 489 3.16 -14.24 4.31
N LEU A 490 2.53 -13.10 4.01
CA LEU A 490 3.22 -11.91 3.47
C LEU A 490 4.33 -11.45 4.42
N TRP A 491 4.01 -11.25 5.70
CA TRP A 491 4.97 -10.81 6.71
C TRP A 491 6.22 -11.70 6.77
N GLN A 492 6.04 -13.02 6.66
CA GLN A 492 7.14 -13.99 6.75
C GLN A 492 7.98 -14.13 5.47
N ASN A 493 7.39 -13.91 4.29
CA ASN A 493 8.00 -14.33 3.03
C ASN A 493 8.34 -13.17 2.09
N LEU A 494 7.72 -12.00 2.25
CA LEU A 494 7.96 -10.84 1.39
C LEU A 494 9.41 -10.34 1.42
N PRO A 495 10.11 -10.28 2.57
CA PRO A 495 11.53 -9.92 2.60
C PRO A 495 12.40 -10.82 1.71
N GLY A 496 12.09 -12.12 1.62
CA GLY A 496 12.85 -13.05 0.78
C GLY A 496 12.60 -12.87 -0.72
N LEU A 497 11.47 -12.28 -1.14
CA LEU A 497 11.29 -11.86 -2.55
C LEU A 497 12.17 -10.65 -2.85
N ALA A 498 12.17 -9.67 -1.95
CA ALA A 498 13.03 -8.49 -2.02
C ALA A 498 14.52 -8.86 -2.10
N GLU A 499 15.01 -9.72 -1.20
CA GLU A 499 16.40 -10.21 -1.23
C GLU A 499 16.76 -10.86 -2.57
N ARG A 500 15.83 -11.59 -3.19
CA ARG A 500 16.09 -12.22 -4.48
C ARG A 500 16.21 -11.18 -5.60
N LEU A 501 15.44 -10.11 -5.55
CA LEU A 501 15.50 -9.03 -6.54
C LEU A 501 16.80 -8.22 -6.46
N ILE A 502 17.55 -8.28 -5.36
CA ILE A 502 18.93 -7.76 -5.27
C ILE A 502 19.87 -8.57 -6.16
N LEU A 503 19.69 -9.90 -6.19
CA LEU A 503 20.58 -10.81 -6.92
C LEU A 503 20.23 -10.90 -8.40
N ASP A 504 18.92 -10.88 -8.72
CA ASP A 504 18.41 -11.05 -10.07
C ASP A 504 17.09 -10.27 -10.22
N THR A 505 17.17 -9.07 -10.80
CA THR A 505 15.99 -8.24 -11.14
C THR A 505 15.02 -8.91 -12.10
N HIS A 506 15.52 -9.86 -12.89
CA HIS A 506 14.77 -10.51 -13.96
C HIS A 506 14.16 -11.83 -13.54
N LEU A 507 14.38 -12.27 -12.30
CA LEU A 507 13.90 -13.56 -11.79
C LEU A 507 14.08 -14.67 -12.83
N SER A 508 15.29 -14.79 -13.35
CA SER A 508 15.64 -15.53 -14.55
C SER A 508 16.19 -16.92 -14.29
N ASP A 509 16.75 -17.17 -13.10
CA ASP A 509 17.30 -18.48 -12.73
C ASP A 509 16.21 -19.58 -12.68
N PRO A 510 16.21 -20.54 -13.63
CA PRO A 510 15.18 -21.58 -13.70
C PRO A 510 15.15 -22.51 -12.50
N GLU A 511 16.28 -22.74 -11.82
CA GLU A 511 16.35 -23.61 -10.66
C GLU A 511 15.75 -22.92 -9.42
N GLU A 512 15.99 -21.62 -9.24
CA GLU A 512 15.35 -20.86 -8.17
C GLU A 512 13.84 -20.69 -8.39
N ILE A 513 13.40 -20.52 -9.63
CA ILE A 513 11.96 -20.48 -9.96
C ILE A 513 11.28 -21.80 -9.65
N LYS A 514 11.92 -22.95 -9.92
CA LYS A 514 11.37 -24.26 -9.52
C LYS A 514 11.24 -24.40 -8.00
N LYS A 515 12.15 -23.79 -7.23
CA LYS A 515 12.16 -23.87 -5.76
C LYS A 515 11.14 -22.95 -5.10
N ARG A 516 11.03 -21.70 -5.59
CA ARG A 516 10.29 -20.62 -4.91
C ARG A 516 9.30 -19.86 -5.79
N GLY A 517 9.27 -20.08 -7.12
CA GLY A 517 8.41 -19.34 -8.05
C GLY A 517 6.93 -19.30 -7.64
N ASP A 518 6.38 -20.40 -7.13
CA ASP A 518 5.00 -20.47 -6.61
C ASP A 518 4.78 -19.58 -5.38
N ILE A 519 5.79 -19.45 -4.50
CA ILE A 519 5.77 -18.57 -3.32
C ILE A 519 5.76 -17.13 -3.81
N ASP A 520 6.69 -16.74 -4.68
CA ASP A 520 6.84 -15.35 -5.12
C ASP A 520 5.64 -14.88 -5.93
N LYS A 521 5.12 -15.75 -6.79
CA LYS A 521 3.87 -15.52 -7.51
C LYS A 521 2.71 -15.31 -6.55
N ARG A 522 2.59 -16.15 -5.52
CA ARG A 522 1.57 -15.98 -4.48
C ARG A 522 1.74 -14.66 -3.73
N LEU A 523 2.95 -14.24 -3.38
CA LEU A 523 3.19 -12.96 -2.71
C LEU A 523 2.70 -11.79 -3.57
N LEU A 524 3.11 -11.77 -4.84
CA LEU A 524 2.70 -10.74 -5.80
C LEU A 524 1.19 -10.73 -6.06
N ASP A 525 0.53 -11.90 -6.01
CA ASP A 525 -0.93 -12.00 -6.14
C ASP A 525 -1.64 -11.54 -4.86
N LEU A 526 -1.09 -11.81 -3.67
CA LEU A 526 -1.67 -11.38 -2.40
C LEU A 526 -1.59 -9.86 -2.20
N LEU A 527 -0.53 -9.21 -2.69
CA LEU A 527 -0.37 -7.76 -2.59
C LEU A 527 -1.48 -6.97 -3.29
N ARG A 528 -2.16 -7.57 -4.29
CA ARG A 528 -3.33 -6.98 -4.96
C ARG A 528 -4.55 -6.76 -4.04
N TYR A 529 -4.58 -7.43 -2.89
CA TYR A 529 -5.70 -7.35 -1.94
C TYR A 529 -5.45 -6.33 -0.83
N VAL A 530 -4.30 -5.66 -0.82
CA VAL A 530 -4.02 -4.56 0.10
C VAL A 530 -4.68 -3.30 -0.46
N ASP A 531 -5.54 -2.66 0.33
CA ASP A 531 -6.09 -1.34 0.02
C ASP A 531 -5.05 -0.27 0.41
N GLU A 532 -4.18 0.04 -0.56
CA GLU A 532 -3.09 1.01 -0.42
C GLU A 532 -3.60 2.41 -0.02
N ARG A 533 -4.77 2.83 -0.53
CA ARG A 533 -5.38 4.11 -0.14
C ARG A 533 -5.59 4.19 1.36
N LYS A 534 -6.09 3.13 1.99
CA LYS A 534 -6.30 3.08 3.44
C LYS A 534 -5.00 3.06 4.22
N LEU A 535 -3.99 2.34 3.72
CA LEU A 535 -2.66 2.33 4.29
C LEU A 535 -2.01 3.73 4.26
N PHE A 536 -2.09 4.43 3.13
CA PHE A 536 -1.53 5.78 2.99
C PHE A 536 -2.30 6.82 3.81
N LEU A 537 -3.61 6.66 3.99
CA LEU A 537 -4.39 7.47 4.93
C LEU A 537 -3.98 7.23 6.39
N SER A 538 -3.59 6.01 6.75
CA SER A 538 -3.03 5.70 8.06
C SER A 538 -1.74 6.49 8.31
N ALA A 539 -0.82 6.51 7.33
CA ALA A 539 0.41 7.30 7.41
C ALA A 539 0.14 8.81 7.49
N ARG A 540 -0.80 9.32 6.69
CA ARG A 540 -1.21 10.75 6.76
C ARG A 540 -1.72 11.13 8.14
N MET A 541 -2.50 10.26 8.79
CA MET A 541 -2.97 10.49 10.16
C MET A 541 -1.80 10.59 11.14
N LEU A 542 -0.85 9.66 11.08
CA LEU A 542 0.32 9.63 11.96
C LEU A 542 1.25 10.83 11.73
N SER A 543 1.43 11.25 10.47
CA SER A 543 2.30 12.38 10.12
C SER A 543 1.86 13.72 10.74
N THR A 544 0.62 13.84 11.23
CA THR A 544 0.18 15.04 11.96
C THR A 544 0.95 15.27 13.27
N LEU A 545 1.53 14.20 13.83
CA LEU A 545 2.42 14.27 15.00
C LEU A 545 3.76 14.95 14.69
N LEU A 546 4.10 15.10 13.40
CA LEU A 546 5.33 15.73 12.93
C LEU A 546 5.07 17.16 12.38
N SER A 547 3.87 17.69 12.56
CA SER A 547 3.58 19.06 12.09
C SER A 547 4.47 20.09 12.81
N PRO A 548 5.10 21.05 12.08
CA PRO A 548 6.04 22.00 12.68
C PRO A 548 5.47 22.75 13.89
N PHE A 549 4.21 23.21 13.79
CA PHE A 549 3.52 23.88 14.89
C PHE A 549 3.37 23.00 16.15
N TYR A 550 3.11 21.70 15.97
CA TYR A 550 3.00 20.79 17.11
C TYR A 550 4.37 20.48 17.71
N LEU A 551 5.39 20.23 16.88
CA LEU A 551 6.75 19.95 17.36
C LEU A 551 7.31 21.12 18.19
N GLU A 552 7.22 22.36 17.69
CA GLU A 552 7.71 23.57 18.40
C GLU A 552 7.05 23.76 19.77
N THR A 553 5.79 23.33 19.92
CA THR A 553 5.07 23.47 21.19
C THR A 553 5.25 22.28 22.10
N LEU A 554 5.36 21.08 21.54
CA LEU A 554 5.69 19.86 22.25
C LEU A 554 7.07 19.98 22.93
N GLU A 555 8.08 20.49 22.21
CA GLU A 555 9.42 20.76 22.72
C GLU A 555 9.36 21.61 24.00
N LYS A 556 8.63 22.73 23.95
CA LYS A 556 8.47 23.66 25.08
C LYS A 556 7.80 22.99 26.28
N ASP A 557 6.76 22.18 26.04
CA ASP A 557 6.03 21.48 27.10
C ASP A 557 6.90 20.37 27.74
N ILE A 558 7.72 19.67 26.94
CA ILE A 558 8.67 18.66 27.45
C ILE A 558 9.80 19.33 28.23
N ALA A 559 10.35 20.45 27.75
CA ALA A 559 11.42 21.19 28.45
C ALA A 559 10.98 21.63 29.86
N VAL A 560 9.72 22.02 30.04
CA VAL A 560 9.15 22.34 31.37
C VAL A 560 9.13 21.12 32.29
N ALA A 561 8.78 19.95 31.77
CA ALA A 561 8.80 18.70 32.51
C ALA A 561 10.24 18.25 32.83
N ALA A 562 11.15 18.35 31.86
CA ALA A 562 12.56 18.00 31.99
C ALA A 562 13.28 18.85 33.06
N ALA A 563 12.96 20.15 33.15
CA ALA A 563 13.49 21.04 34.18
C ALA A 563 13.12 20.61 35.62
N SER A 564 12.07 19.80 35.77
CA SER A 564 11.60 19.26 37.05
C SER A 564 12.08 17.82 37.33
N ALA A 565 12.78 17.19 36.38
CA ALA A 565 13.25 15.82 36.47
C ALA A 565 14.43 15.67 37.44
N LYS A 566 14.66 14.47 37.95
CA LYS A 566 15.81 14.21 38.82
C LYS A 566 17.09 14.11 37.97
N PRO A 567 18.24 14.57 38.47
CA PRO A 567 19.51 14.38 37.78
C PRO A 567 19.78 12.90 37.47
N GLY A 568 20.01 12.58 36.19
CA GLY A 568 20.28 11.22 35.70
C GLY A 568 19.03 10.35 35.46
N GLU A 569 17.84 10.93 35.44
CA GLU A 569 16.61 10.27 35.01
C GLU A 569 16.52 10.28 33.47
N SER A 570 16.44 9.10 32.85
CA SER A 570 16.44 8.92 31.38
C SER A 570 15.04 8.88 30.75
N VAL A 571 13.99 8.78 31.58
CA VAL A 571 12.60 8.71 31.10
C VAL A 571 11.75 9.65 31.93
N LEU A 572 11.25 10.71 31.31
CA LEU A 572 10.38 11.71 31.94
C LEU A 572 8.97 11.17 32.14
N PHE A 573 8.46 10.41 31.17
CA PHE A 573 7.13 9.82 31.22
C PHE A 573 7.03 8.60 30.30
N LYS A 574 6.24 7.61 30.73
CA LYS A 574 5.94 6.42 29.92
C LYS A 574 4.46 6.06 30.05
N LYS A 575 3.83 5.74 28.92
CA LYS A 575 2.49 5.17 28.85
C LYS A 575 2.49 3.87 28.05
N GLU A 576 2.00 2.80 28.65
CA GLU A 576 1.77 1.53 27.96
C GLU A 576 0.45 1.60 27.17
N THR A 577 0.46 1.11 25.94
CA THR A 577 -0.74 1.00 25.09
C THR A 577 -0.80 -0.36 24.41
N ALA A 578 -1.95 -0.71 23.83
CA ALA A 578 -2.10 -1.94 23.05
C ALA A 578 -1.19 -1.98 21.81
N LEU A 579 -0.82 -0.83 21.25
CA LEU A 579 -0.03 -0.70 20.03
C LEU A 579 1.48 -0.59 20.30
N GLY A 580 1.88 -0.50 21.57
CA GLY A 580 3.26 -0.29 22.01
C GLY A 580 3.38 0.90 22.97
N ASP A 581 4.57 1.07 23.52
CA ASP A 581 4.79 2.12 24.52
C ASP A 581 4.90 3.50 23.88
N ILE A 582 4.47 4.53 24.60
CA ILE A 582 4.76 5.94 24.32
C ILE A 582 5.74 6.40 25.38
N VAL A 583 6.94 6.81 24.97
CA VAL A 583 8.06 7.15 25.86
C VAL A 583 8.50 8.59 25.61
N PHE A 584 8.66 9.36 26.69
CA PHE A 584 9.30 10.68 26.68
C PHE A 584 10.65 10.57 27.38
N GLY A 585 11.73 10.73 26.63
CA GLY A 585 13.12 10.76 27.07
C GLY A 585 13.48 12.09 27.73
N ALA A 586 14.62 12.10 28.43
CA ALA A 586 15.17 13.28 29.08
C ALA A 586 16.45 13.73 28.36
N ALA A 587 16.95 14.93 28.68
CA ALA A 587 18.06 15.55 27.97
C ALA A 587 19.47 14.92 28.19
N GLY A 588 19.56 13.61 28.45
CA GLY A 588 20.80 12.94 28.82
C GLY A 588 21.15 11.83 27.82
N ASN A 589 22.44 11.62 27.58
CA ASN A 589 22.93 10.62 26.63
C ASN A 589 22.46 9.20 26.97
N ASP A 590 21.41 8.76 26.30
CA ASP A 590 20.62 7.58 26.59
C ASP A 590 20.83 6.48 25.54
N ARG A 591 20.34 5.29 25.89
CA ARG A 591 20.40 4.10 25.03
C ARG A 591 19.03 3.49 24.85
N TYR A 592 18.53 3.58 23.63
CA TYR A 592 17.25 3.03 23.23
C TYR A 592 17.43 1.64 22.63
N ILE A 593 16.98 0.63 23.38
CA ILE A 593 17.13 -0.80 23.04
C ILE A 593 15.75 -1.49 22.89
N GLN A 594 14.69 -0.93 23.45
CA GLN A 594 13.35 -1.52 23.39
C GLN A 594 12.51 -0.84 22.31
N ASN A 595 11.78 -1.62 21.52
CA ASN A 595 10.84 -1.06 20.54
C ASN A 595 9.64 -0.42 21.24
N ALA A 596 9.18 0.71 20.71
CA ALA A 596 8.04 1.47 21.21
C ALA A 596 7.17 1.95 20.03
N ALA A 597 5.90 2.27 20.32
CA ALA A 597 5.03 2.87 19.32
C ALA A 597 5.43 4.32 19.04
N ILE A 598 5.80 5.07 20.08
CA ILE A 598 6.31 6.44 19.95
C ILE A 598 7.45 6.65 20.97
N ILE A 599 8.55 7.23 20.51
CA ILE A 599 9.62 7.77 21.35
C ILE A 599 9.73 9.25 21.03
N VAL A 600 9.79 10.07 22.08
CA VAL A 600 10.07 11.50 21.98
C VAL A 600 11.24 11.79 22.89
N ASP A 601 12.41 12.08 22.34
CA ASP A 601 13.57 12.53 23.11
C ASP A 601 13.72 14.05 22.99
N ILE A 602 14.11 14.70 24.09
CA ILE A 602 14.29 16.16 24.16
C ILE A 602 15.77 16.56 24.06
N GLY A 603 16.68 15.61 24.20
CA GLY A 603 18.01 15.70 23.63
C GLY A 603 19.11 14.94 24.37
N GLY A 604 20.33 15.14 23.93
CA GLY A 604 21.50 14.38 24.39
C GLY A 604 22.20 13.75 23.19
N ASP A 605 23.41 13.23 23.36
CA ASP A 605 24.00 12.41 22.28
C ASP A 605 23.65 10.94 22.55
N ASP A 606 22.52 10.50 22.02
CA ASP A 606 21.87 9.23 22.25
C ASP A 606 22.35 8.14 21.29
N PHE A 607 22.03 6.90 21.69
CA PHE A 607 22.32 5.74 20.86
C PHE A 607 21.11 4.82 20.73
N TYR A 608 20.54 4.84 19.53
CA TYR A 608 19.39 4.07 19.11
C TYR A 608 19.83 2.76 18.44
N THR A 609 19.49 1.61 19.05
CA THR A 609 19.96 0.27 18.62
C THR A 609 18.85 -0.74 18.34
N ASN A 610 17.63 -0.35 18.61
CA ASN A 610 16.39 -1.07 18.35
C ASN A 610 15.86 -0.80 16.94
N ARG A 611 14.63 -1.24 16.64
CA ARG A 611 13.98 -1.06 15.34
C ARG A 611 13.37 0.34 15.18
N MET A 612 14.24 1.35 15.27
CA MET A 612 14.18 2.65 14.59
C MET A 612 12.92 2.99 13.84
N GLY A 613 11.86 3.54 14.46
CA GLY A 613 10.69 4.01 13.70
C GLY A 613 10.22 2.97 12.67
N THR A 614 10.16 1.68 13.06
CA THR A 614 9.79 0.57 12.18
C THR A 614 8.60 -0.22 12.70
N SER A 615 7.74 -0.68 11.79
CA SER A 615 6.64 -1.61 12.11
C SER A 615 7.15 -2.86 12.84
N ILE A 616 6.64 -3.11 14.05
CA ILE A 616 7.18 -4.14 14.95
C ILE A 616 6.58 -5.51 14.64
N SER A 617 5.26 -5.56 14.42
CA SER A 617 4.51 -6.76 14.07
C SER A 617 3.19 -6.38 13.39
N LEU A 618 2.44 -7.37 12.90
CA LEU A 618 1.09 -7.15 12.37
C LEU A 618 0.12 -6.52 13.40
N ASP A 619 0.35 -6.72 14.70
CA ASP A 619 -0.48 -6.19 15.79
C ASP A 619 0.10 -4.89 16.39
N LYS A 620 1.36 -4.59 16.08
CA LYS A 620 2.06 -3.35 16.43
C LYS A 620 2.62 -2.73 15.14
N PRO A 621 1.75 -2.23 14.27
CA PRO A 621 2.12 -1.86 12.90
C PRO A 621 2.86 -0.52 12.80
N PHE A 622 3.04 0.19 13.92
CA PHE A 622 3.58 1.55 13.95
C PHE A 622 4.76 1.69 14.88
N SER A 623 5.70 2.55 14.50
CA SER A 623 6.70 3.11 15.39
C SER A 623 7.13 4.48 14.86
N ILE A 624 7.21 5.46 15.76
CA ILE A 624 7.60 6.85 15.46
C ILE A 624 8.69 7.25 16.45
N VAL A 625 9.76 7.88 15.97
CA VAL A 625 10.76 8.56 16.79
C VAL A 625 10.73 10.05 16.48
N ILE A 626 10.76 10.88 17.52
CA ILE A 626 10.92 12.33 17.43
C ILE A 626 12.10 12.66 18.34
N ASP A 627 13.19 13.13 17.77
CA ASP A 627 14.34 13.65 18.52
C ASP A 627 14.48 15.14 18.27
N PHE A 628 14.75 15.91 19.32
CA PHE A 628 14.79 17.37 19.23
C PHE A 628 16.20 17.93 19.11
N HIS A 629 17.19 17.35 19.80
CA HIS A 629 18.53 17.91 19.88
C HIS A 629 19.56 16.84 20.20
N GLY A 630 20.67 16.78 19.49
CA GLY A 630 21.73 15.86 19.87
C GLY A 630 22.84 15.75 18.86
N ASN A 631 23.69 14.75 19.00
CA ASN A 631 24.51 14.25 17.88
C ASN A 631 24.41 12.74 18.00
N ASP A 632 23.31 12.23 17.49
CA ASP A 632 22.79 10.93 17.78
C ASP A 632 23.37 9.88 16.85
N ARG A 633 23.22 8.65 17.31
CA ARG A 633 23.63 7.49 16.56
C ARG A 633 22.44 6.57 16.40
N TYR A 634 22.01 6.42 15.17
CA TYR A 634 20.99 5.47 14.78
C TYR A 634 21.67 4.27 14.14
N SER A 635 21.81 3.15 14.86
CA SER A 635 22.48 1.95 14.33
C SER A 635 21.82 0.66 14.83
N SER A 636 21.09 -0.01 13.93
CA SER A 636 20.50 -1.32 14.18
C SER A 636 21.30 -2.44 13.51
N PHE A 637 21.37 -3.61 14.16
CA PHE A 637 21.85 -4.84 13.52
C PHE A 637 20.75 -5.60 12.78
N GLU A 638 19.50 -5.22 12.97
CA GLU A 638 18.33 -5.82 12.32
C GLU A 638 17.94 -5.04 11.05
N ASN A 639 17.49 -5.76 10.03
CA ASN A 639 16.84 -5.15 8.86
C ASN A 639 15.50 -4.51 9.24
N GLY A 640 15.14 -3.41 8.58
CA GLY A 640 13.97 -2.63 8.99
C GLY A 640 14.32 -1.74 10.18
N SER A 641 14.88 -0.57 9.91
CA SER A 641 15.21 0.46 10.90
C SER A 641 15.11 1.87 10.31
N GLN A 642 15.31 2.89 11.16
CA GLN A 642 15.22 4.32 10.84
C GLN A 642 14.08 4.68 9.86
N GLY A 643 12.83 4.58 10.29
CA GLY A 643 11.70 5.04 9.50
C GLY A 643 11.21 4.02 8.47
N HIS A 644 11.45 2.72 8.67
CA HIS A 644 11.02 1.69 7.72
C HIS A 644 9.55 1.25 7.91
N GLY A 645 8.73 1.37 6.87
CA GLY A 645 7.36 0.85 6.87
C GLY A 645 7.28 -0.59 6.35
N PHE A 646 6.92 -1.56 7.18
CA PHE A 646 6.64 -2.94 6.74
C PHE A 646 5.21 -3.35 7.05
N MET A 647 4.34 -3.46 6.03
CA MET A 647 2.90 -3.74 6.22
C MET A 647 2.23 -2.81 7.26
N GLY A 648 2.74 -1.60 7.38
CA GLY A 648 2.48 -0.65 8.45
C GLY A 648 3.19 0.68 8.18
N VAL A 649 3.38 1.49 9.21
CA VAL A 649 3.97 2.84 9.08
C VAL A 649 5.15 2.99 10.03
N GLY A 650 6.29 3.43 9.50
CA GLY A 650 7.49 3.75 10.26
C GLY A 650 7.92 5.20 10.02
N MET A 651 8.25 5.95 11.08
CA MET A 651 8.66 7.34 10.96
C MET A 651 9.81 7.68 11.93
N VAL A 652 10.76 8.48 11.47
CA VAL A 652 11.76 9.14 12.31
C VAL A 652 11.77 10.62 11.92
N ALA A 653 11.72 11.48 12.93
CA ALA A 653 11.93 12.91 12.80
C ALA A 653 13.07 13.29 13.74
N ASP A 654 14.23 13.59 13.19
CA ASP A 654 15.35 14.22 13.88
C ASP A 654 15.36 15.70 13.52
N LEU A 655 15.60 16.58 14.50
CA LEU A 655 15.36 18.01 14.32
C LEU A 655 16.60 18.89 14.42
N GLU A 656 17.65 18.46 15.12
CA GLU A 656 18.91 19.20 15.26
C GLU A 656 20.02 18.25 15.68
N GLY A 657 21.12 18.23 14.93
CA GLY A 657 22.31 17.56 15.41
C GLY A 657 23.41 17.45 14.37
N ASN A 658 24.33 16.51 14.55
CA ASN A 658 25.17 16.00 13.47
C ASN A 658 25.23 14.49 13.68
N ASP A 659 24.47 13.79 12.86
CA ASP A 659 23.88 12.53 13.16
C ASP A 659 24.45 11.43 12.28
N ILE A 660 24.49 10.23 12.86
CA ILE A 660 25.03 9.07 12.16
C ILE A 660 23.96 8.00 12.06
N TYR A 661 23.56 7.75 10.82
CA TYR A 661 22.51 6.84 10.42
C TYR A 661 23.12 5.62 9.72
N ILE A 662 23.11 4.46 10.36
CA ILE A 662 23.67 3.21 9.81
C ILE A 662 22.58 2.13 9.73
N ALA A 663 22.26 1.70 8.52
CA ALA A 663 21.33 0.62 8.21
C ALA A 663 22.03 -0.51 7.44
N GLN A 664 21.48 -1.73 7.51
CA GLN A 664 21.85 -2.79 6.57
C GLN A 664 20.93 -2.74 5.34
N GLN A 665 19.74 -3.32 5.48
CA GLN A 665 18.70 -3.26 4.46
C GLN A 665 17.41 -2.71 5.06
N TRP A 666 16.57 -2.12 4.21
CA TRP A 666 15.27 -1.61 4.61
C TRP A 666 15.38 -0.58 5.73
N GLY A 667 16.00 0.58 5.44
CA GLY A 667 16.06 1.68 6.40
C GLY A 667 16.15 3.07 5.80
N GLN A 668 16.33 4.08 6.64
CA GLN A 668 16.34 5.51 6.30
C GLN A 668 15.10 5.97 5.50
N GLY A 669 13.90 5.65 5.99
CA GLY A 669 12.66 6.07 5.34
C GLY A 669 12.18 5.16 4.21
N SER A 670 12.60 3.89 4.18
CA SER A 670 12.17 2.94 3.13
C SER A 670 10.83 2.24 3.42
N ALA A 671 10.23 1.59 2.43
CA ALA A 671 8.96 0.89 2.59
C ALA A 671 8.87 -0.44 1.83
N LEU A 672 8.25 -1.43 2.49
CA LEU A 672 7.88 -2.72 1.93
C LEU A 672 6.41 -3.02 2.26
N ALA A 673 5.52 -2.98 1.27
CA ALA A 673 4.07 -3.08 1.47
C ALA A 673 3.56 -2.10 2.55
N GLY A 674 4.18 -0.92 2.67
CA GLY A 674 4.15 -0.07 3.87
C GLY A 674 4.38 1.41 3.55
N VAL A 675 4.54 2.23 4.60
CA VAL A 675 4.95 3.63 4.48
C VAL A 675 6.10 3.94 5.42
N GLY A 676 7.21 4.44 4.86
CA GLY A 676 8.40 4.86 5.61
C GLY A 676 8.67 6.35 5.45
N LEU A 677 9.18 6.96 6.52
CA LEU A 677 9.66 8.34 6.55
C LEU A 677 10.89 8.44 7.44
N LEU A 678 11.95 9.03 6.91
CA LEU A 678 12.99 9.69 7.69
C LEU A 678 12.96 11.17 7.33
N TYR A 679 12.86 12.01 8.33
CA TYR A 679 12.94 13.45 8.22
C TYR A 679 14.03 13.91 9.16
N ASP A 680 15.11 14.43 8.60
CA ASP A 680 16.11 15.20 9.32
C ASP A 680 15.90 16.67 8.98
N ARG A 681 15.84 17.53 9.99
CA ARG A 681 15.67 18.98 9.79
C ARG A 681 17.01 19.69 9.69
N GLY A 682 18.10 19.08 10.11
CA GLY A 682 19.41 19.55 9.72
C GLY A 682 20.52 19.29 10.70
N GLY A 683 21.71 19.46 10.17
CA GLY A 683 22.93 19.02 10.80
C GLY A 683 24.05 18.93 9.78
N HIS A 684 24.99 18.03 10.01
CA HIS A 684 25.95 17.58 9.00
C HIS A 684 26.03 16.06 9.17
N ASP A 685 25.22 15.38 8.38
CA ASP A 685 24.71 14.07 8.67
C ASP A 685 25.31 13.00 7.77
N SER A 686 25.38 11.77 8.30
CA SER A 686 25.93 10.64 7.58
C SER A 686 24.94 9.49 7.49
N TYR A 687 24.36 9.34 6.30
CA TYR A 687 23.43 8.28 5.95
C TYR A 687 24.14 7.14 5.25
N ARG A 688 24.19 5.98 5.90
CA ARG A 688 24.84 4.78 5.38
C ARG A 688 23.88 3.59 5.37
N GLY A 689 23.78 2.94 4.23
CA GLY A 689 23.02 1.71 4.06
C GLY A 689 23.61 0.80 2.99
N GLN A 690 23.01 -0.39 2.79
CA GLN A 690 23.41 -1.30 1.73
C GLN A 690 22.37 -1.32 0.61
N GLU A 691 21.22 -1.94 0.84
CA GLU A 691 20.15 -2.06 -0.15
C GLU A 691 18.78 -1.66 0.38
N TYR A 692 17.92 -1.11 -0.48
CA TYR A 692 16.58 -0.66 -0.11
C TYR A 692 16.59 0.36 1.04
N VAL A 693 17.36 1.43 0.86
CA VAL A 693 17.57 2.49 1.87
C VAL A 693 17.34 3.88 1.29
N GLN A 694 17.29 4.92 2.13
CA GLN A 694 17.27 6.32 1.70
C GLN A 694 16.09 6.60 0.75
N GLY A 695 14.88 6.38 1.27
CA GLY A 695 13.64 6.61 0.54
C GLY A 695 13.28 5.55 -0.50
N ALA A 696 13.75 4.30 -0.38
CA ALA A 696 13.39 3.22 -1.30
C ALA A 696 11.99 2.62 -1.02
N ALA A 697 11.22 2.25 -2.05
CA ALA A 697 9.86 1.72 -1.88
C ALA A 697 9.51 0.53 -2.78
N PHE A 698 8.77 -0.44 -2.23
CA PHE A 698 8.13 -1.56 -2.95
C PHE A 698 6.70 -1.78 -2.42
N PHE A 699 5.67 -1.62 -3.26
CA PHE A 699 4.25 -1.59 -2.85
C PHE A 699 3.97 -0.60 -1.71
N GLY A 700 4.42 0.64 -1.83
CA GLY A 700 4.41 1.57 -0.70
C GLY A 700 4.98 2.94 -1.00
N ILE A 701 5.14 3.73 0.05
CA ILE A 701 5.73 5.07 -0.02
C ILE A 701 6.96 5.09 0.89
N GLY A 702 8.15 5.34 0.33
CA GLY A 702 9.38 5.55 1.08
C GLY A 702 9.87 6.99 0.86
N ILE A 703 10.11 7.73 1.93
CA ILE A 703 10.51 9.13 1.88
C ILE A 703 11.69 9.34 2.83
N HIS A 704 12.74 9.96 2.32
CA HIS A 704 13.84 10.51 3.10
C HIS A 704 13.95 12.00 2.77
N ILE A 705 13.91 12.85 3.79
CA ILE A 705 14.06 14.30 3.68
C ILE A 705 15.20 14.73 4.59
N ASP A 706 16.18 15.42 4.05
CA ASP A 706 17.07 16.32 4.79
C ASP A 706 16.73 17.75 4.37
N THR A 707 17.04 18.76 5.19
CA THR A 707 16.75 20.15 4.81
C THR A 707 17.92 21.12 4.82
N VAL A 708 18.92 20.92 5.68
CA VAL A 708 20.10 21.79 5.71
C VAL A 708 21.30 21.04 6.27
N GLY A 709 22.41 21.06 5.54
CA GLY A 709 23.65 20.46 6.01
C GLY A 709 24.52 19.98 4.87
N ASP A 710 25.84 20.06 5.01
CA ASP A 710 26.74 19.33 4.11
C ASP A 710 26.73 17.83 4.46
N ASP A 711 25.96 17.04 3.71
CA ASP A 711 25.57 15.68 4.08
C ASP A 711 26.22 14.59 3.22
N THR A 712 26.20 13.36 3.74
CA THR A 712 26.76 12.20 3.04
C THR A 712 25.77 11.05 2.93
N TYR A 713 25.44 10.69 1.69
CA TYR A 713 24.55 9.57 1.35
C TYR A 713 25.33 8.42 0.73
N GLN A 714 25.48 7.32 1.46
CA GLN A 714 26.19 6.13 1.00
C GLN A 714 25.31 4.89 0.98
N ALA A 715 25.14 4.31 -0.20
CA ALA A 715 24.43 3.05 -0.42
C ALA A 715 25.10 2.19 -1.51
N ASN A 716 24.56 1.00 -1.76
CA ASN A 716 25.07 0.12 -2.79
C ASN A 716 24.09 -0.16 -3.94
N LEU A 717 22.80 -0.31 -3.64
CA LEU A 717 21.76 -0.67 -4.63
C LEU A 717 20.37 -0.27 -4.12
N TYR A 718 19.44 0.07 -5.02
CA TYR A 718 18.04 0.37 -4.64
C TYR A 718 17.93 1.42 -3.55
N ALA A 719 18.55 2.56 -3.77
CA ALA A 719 18.61 3.63 -2.77
C ALA A 719 18.43 5.02 -3.39
N GLN A 720 18.36 6.03 -2.53
CA GLN A 720 18.36 7.44 -2.91
C GLN A 720 17.18 7.75 -3.84
N GLY A 721 15.96 7.61 -3.31
CA GLY A 721 14.74 7.84 -4.08
C GLY A 721 14.42 6.73 -5.07
N PHE A 722 14.55 5.46 -4.68
CA PHE A 722 14.31 4.31 -5.56
C PHE A 722 12.85 3.81 -5.51
N GLY A 723 12.20 3.65 -6.67
CA GLY A 723 10.82 3.17 -6.78
C GLY A 723 10.70 1.82 -7.50
N LEU A 724 10.41 0.74 -6.78
CA LEU A 724 10.06 -0.57 -7.36
C LEU A 724 8.56 -0.64 -7.67
N THR A 725 8.05 -1.73 -8.25
CA THR A 725 6.61 -1.96 -8.52
C THR A 725 5.68 -1.39 -7.43
N LYS A 726 4.74 -0.52 -7.85
CA LYS A 726 3.80 0.20 -6.97
C LYS A 726 4.45 0.90 -5.77
N GLY A 727 5.73 1.23 -5.90
CA GLY A 727 6.52 1.99 -4.95
C GLY A 727 6.70 3.41 -5.44
N PHE A 728 6.51 4.38 -4.54
CA PHE A 728 6.98 5.74 -4.71
C PHE A 728 8.14 5.95 -3.74
N GLY A 729 9.34 6.13 -4.28
CA GLY A 729 10.55 6.41 -3.50
C GLY A 729 11.01 7.85 -3.70
N LEU A 730 11.22 8.58 -2.61
CA LEU A 730 11.70 9.96 -2.62
C LEU A 730 12.91 10.11 -1.69
N LEU A 731 14.00 10.65 -2.22
CA LEU A 731 15.02 11.34 -1.43
C LEU A 731 14.91 12.82 -1.79
N ALA A 732 14.68 13.67 -0.80
CA ALA A 732 14.64 15.12 -0.96
C ALA A 732 15.72 15.73 -0.07
N ASP A 733 16.76 16.31 -0.67
CA ASP A 733 17.66 17.23 0.01
C ASP A 733 17.31 18.65 -0.43
N ILE A 734 17.41 19.62 0.49
CA ILE A 734 16.96 20.98 0.23
C ILE A 734 18.13 21.95 0.08
N ALA A 735 19.22 21.77 0.82
CA ALA A 735 20.39 22.63 0.74
C ALA A 735 21.60 22.07 1.49
N GLY A 736 22.79 22.19 0.89
CA GLY A 736 24.02 21.64 1.46
C GLY A 736 25.06 21.37 0.37
N ASP A 737 26.35 21.33 0.70
CA ASP A 737 27.33 20.76 -0.24
C ASP A 737 27.42 19.23 -0.02
N ASP A 738 26.65 18.44 -0.77
CA ASP A 738 26.41 17.03 -0.46
C ASP A 738 27.21 16.04 -1.33
N VAL A 739 27.29 14.80 -0.82
CA VAL A 739 27.90 13.68 -1.54
C VAL A 739 26.98 12.47 -1.57
N TYR A 740 26.57 12.11 -2.79
CA TYR A 740 25.74 10.94 -3.08
C TYR A 740 26.58 9.81 -3.69
N TYR A 741 26.64 8.66 -3.04
CA TYR A 741 27.34 7.47 -3.53
C TYR A 741 26.44 6.23 -3.53
N ALA A 742 26.26 5.59 -4.69
CA ALA A 742 25.45 4.39 -4.88
C ALA A 742 26.11 3.34 -5.79
N ALA A 743 27.13 2.63 -5.26
CA ALA A 743 27.86 1.59 -5.97
C ALA A 743 28.66 0.65 -5.03
N GLY A 744 29.49 -0.24 -5.59
CA GLY A 744 30.62 -0.85 -4.87
C GLY A 744 30.42 -2.27 -4.29
N LYS A 745 29.18 -2.80 -4.29
CA LYS A 745 28.90 -4.15 -3.73
C LYS A 745 28.50 -5.19 -4.78
N HIS A 746 27.64 -4.83 -5.73
CA HIS A 746 27.06 -5.76 -6.70
C HIS A 746 27.71 -5.55 -8.07
N PRO A 747 28.62 -6.44 -8.53
CA PRO A 747 29.25 -6.31 -9.83
C PRO A 747 28.21 -6.33 -10.95
N THR A 748 28.50 -5.62 -12.03
CA THR A 748 27.66 -5.69 -13.22
C THR A 748 27.70 -7.07 -13.90
N GLY A 749 26.63 -7.42 -14.61
CA GLY A 749 26.62 -8.52 -15.57
C GLY A 749 27.28 -8.19 -16.92
N TYR A 750 27.67 -6.92 -17.14
CA TYR A 750 28.34 -6.47 -18.36
C TYR A 750 29.84 -6.77 -18.32
N GLU A 751 30.28 -7.78 -19.08
CA GLU A 751 31.69 -8.24 -19.09
C GLU A 751 32.67 -7.22 -19.72
N ASP A 752 32.17 -6.27 -20.51
CA ASP A 752 32.95 -5.23 -21.20
C ASP A 752 33.49 -4.14 -20.26
N ASN A 753 32.95 -4.02 -19.05
CA ASN A 753 33.33 -2.98 -18.07
C ASN A 753 33.73 -3.59 -16.71
N PRO A 754 34.86 -4.32 -16.61
CA PRO A 754 35.30 -4.92 -15.36
C PRO A 754 35.61 -3.86 -14.30
N GLY A 755 35.22 -4.12 -13.05
CA GLY A 755 35.40 -3.19 -11.93
C GLY A 755 34.27 -2.17 -11.76
N THR A 756 33.14 -2.36 -12.46
CA THR A 756 31.95 -1.53 -12.34
C THR A 756 30.80 -2.28 -11.66
N PHE A 757 29.85 -1.53 -11.09
CA PHE A 757 28.83 -2.06 -10.18
C PHE A 757 27.42 -1.64 -10.62
N THR A 758 26.42 -2.46 -10.33
CA THR A 758 25.01 -2.08 -10.49
C THR A 758 24.63 -1.07 -9.41
N GLY A 759 23.95 0.01 -9.80
CA GLY A 759 23.51 1.09 -8.90
C GLY A 759 21.99 1.08 -8.67
N LEU A 760 21.16 1.15 -9.72
CA LEU A 760 19.68 1.18 -9.61
C LEU A 760 19.20 2.08 -8.46
N SER A 761 19.69 3.31 -8.44
CA SER A 761 19.56 4.28 -7.34
C SER A 761 19.54 5.71 -7.91
N GLN A 762 19.44 6.72 -7.04
CA GLN A 762 19.42 8.15 -7.43
C GLN A 762 18.25 8.43 -8.36
N GLY A 763 17.04 8.26 -7.83
CA GLY A 763 15.82 8.52 -8.57
C GLY A 763 15.45 7.45 -9.58
N ALA A 764 15.92 6.21 -9.44
CA ALA A 764 15.63 5.15 -10.40
C ALA A 764 14.25 4.50 -10.17
N GLY A 765 13.50 4.28 -11.25
CA GLY A 765 12.22 3.55 -11.25
C GLY A 765 12.35 2.17 -11.89
N LEU A 766 11.88 1.11 -11.23
CA LEU A 766 12.07 -0.28 -11.67
C LEU A 766 10.79 -1.13 -11.60
N GLY A 767 10.52 -1.89 -12.65
CA GLY A 767 9.59 -3.02 -12.65
C GLY A 767 10.27 -4.38 -12.63
N ILE A 768 9.53 -5.39 -12.18
CA ILE A 768 9.99 -6.79 -12.14
C ILE A 768 9.78 -7.41 -13.51
N ARG A 769 10.85 -7.80 -14.19
CA ARG A 769 10.81 -8.37 -15.55
C ARG A 769 11.14 -9.85 -15.57
N CYS A 770 10.15 -10.72 -15.35
CA CYS A 770 10.34 -12.17 -15.29
C CYS A 770 10.33 -12.85 -16.67
N TYR A 771 11.49 -13.25 -17.18
CA TYR A 771 11.58 -13.94 -18.49
C TYR A 771 11.08 -15.38 -18.47
N ALA A 772 11.25 -16.06 -17.34
CA ALA A 772 10.95 -17.48 -17.22
C ALA A 772 9.47 -17.77 -16.90
N ASP A 773 8.75 -16.82 -16.29
CA ASP A 773 7.29 -16.80 -16.20
C ASP A 773 6.78 -15.36 -16.27
N TRP A 774 6.39 -14.91 -17.47
CA TRP A 774 5.83 -13.58 -17.70
C TRP A 774 4.62 -13.22 -16.82
N SER A 775 3.90 -14.20 -16.28
CA SER A 775 2.80 -13.93 -15.34
C SER A 775 3.28 -13.42 -13.98
N MET A 776 4.59 -13.46 -13.70
CA MET A 776 5.25 -12.85 -12.55
C MET A 776 5.81 -11.45 -12.83
N SER A 777 5.81 -10.98 -14.08
CA SER A 777 6.26 -9.64 -14.41
C SER A 777 5.31 -8.57 -13.87
N ARG A 778 5.86 -7.46 -13.39
CA ARG A 778 5.12 -6.37 -12.76
C ARG A 778 5.69 -5.04 -13.20
N SER A 779 4.82 -4.12 -13.61
CA SER A 779 5.18 -2.76 -13.98
C SER A 779 5.87 -2.04 -12.83
N GLY A 780 6.69 -1.06 -13.17
CA GLY A 780 7.53 -0.37 -12.20
C GLY A 780 6.79 0.65 -11.34
N GLY A 781 7.54 1.23 -10.41
CA GLY A 781 7.12 2.37 -9.63
C GLY A 781 7.77 3.67 -10.11
N ILE A 782 7.76 4.65 -9.22
CA ILE A 782 8.32 5.98 -9.44
C ILE A 782 9.45 6.20 -8.44
N GLY A 783 10.66 6.44 -8.94
CA GLY A 783 11.79 6.86 -8.12
C GLY A 783 12.09 8.34 -8.36
N PHE A 784 12.37 9.09 -7.30
CA PHE A 784 12.67 10.51 -7.38
C PHE A 784 13.79 10.91 -6.40
N LEU A 785 14.92 11.38 -6.93
CA LEU A 785 15.88 12.22 -6.21
C LEU A 785 15.59 13.70 -6.51
N LEU A 786 15.20 14.45 -5.50
CA LEU A 786 14.98 15.89 -5.54
C LEU A 786 16.09 16.54 -4.71
N GLU A 787 16.96 17.31 -5.34
CA GLU A 787 18.09 17.98 -4.68
C GLU A 787 17.93 19.50 -4.90
N GLY A 788 18.36 20.30 -3.91
CA GLY A 788 18.22 21.73 -3.88
C GLY A 788 19.49 22.54 -4.04
N ASN A 789 19.74 23.48 -3.14
CA ASN A 789 20.83 24.44 -3.32
C ASN A 789 22.13 23.90 -2.72
N GLY A 790 23.10 23.56 -3.55
CA GLY A 790 24.32 22.96 -3.07
C GLY A 790 25.39 22.87 -4.14
N LYS A 791 26.65 22.69 -3.73
CA LYS A 791 27.67 22.18 -4.63
C LYS A 791 27.83 20.68 -4.43
N ASP A 792 27.22 19.93 -5.32
CA ASP A 792 26.95 18.52 -5.11
C ASP A 792 27.80 17.58 -5.97
N ARG A 793 27.96 16.37 -5.43
CA ARG A 793 28.65 15.29 -6.11
C ARG A 793 27.81 14.03 -6.13
N TYR A 794 27.42 13.63 -7.33
CA TYR A 794 26.65 12.41 -7.57
C TYR A 794 27.54 11.31 -8.17
N GLU A 795 27.66 10.18 -7.49
CA GLU A 795 28.45 9.04 -7.96
C GLU A 795 27.65 7.73 -7.88
N ALA A 796 27.33 7.13 -9.03
CA ALA A 796 26.55 5.90 -9.07
C ALA A 796 27.04 4.87 -10.08
N GLY A 797 26.63 3.63 -9.80
CA GLY A 797 26.86 2.49 -10.69
C GLY A 797 26.02 2.54 -11.97
N ILE A 798 25.62 1.36 -12.45
CA ILE A 798 24.81 1.21 -13.66
C ILE A 798 23.32 1.38 -13.36
N PHE A 799 22.58 1.96 -14.31
CA PHE A 799 21.13 2.21 -14.25
C PHE A 799 20.74 3.16 -13.11
N ALA A 800 21.35 4.34 -13.03
CA ALA A 800 21.11 5.31 -11.97
C ALA A 800 20.87 6.72 -12.53
N GLN A 801 20.54 7.67 -11.65
CA GLN A 801 20.43 9.12 -11.95
C GLN A 801 19.26 9.44 -12.90
N GLY A 802 18.05 9.34 -12.37
CA GLY A 802 16.84 9.82 -13.05
C GLY A 802 16.40 8.97 -14.24
N GLY A 803 16.47 7.65 -14.11
CA GLY A 803 16.12 6.74 -15.20
C GLY A 803 15.25 5.54 -14.84
N GLY A 804 14.56 5.04 -15.85
CA GLY A 804 13.54 3.99 -15.71
C GLY A 804 13.96 2.65 -16.30
N TYR A 805 13.49 1.57 -15.70
CA TYR A 805 13.65 0.21 -16.20
C TYR A 805 12.34 -0.58 -16.07
N PHE A 806 11.86 -1.15 -17.18
CA PHE A 806 10.64 -1.97 -17.25
C PHE A 806 9.39 -1.32 -16.65
N PHE A 807 8.77 -0.40 -17.40
CA PHE A 807 7.57 0.35 -16.97
C PHE A 807 7.74 1.12 -15.65
N GLY A 808 8.97 1.42 -15.25
CA GLY A 808 9.29 2.33 -14.18
C GLY A 808 9.55 3.74 -14.70
N TRP A 809 9.31 4.74 -13.86
CA TRP A 809 9.66 6.13 -14.15
C TRP A 809 10.68 6.60 -13.12
N GLY A 810 11.87 6.97 -13.59
CA GLY A 810 12.90 7.55 -12.75
C GLY A 810 13.05 9.05 -12.97
N LEU A 811 13.28 9.81 -11.90
CA LEU A 811 13.47 11.25 -11.90
C LEU A 811 14.68 11.66 -11.03
N LEU A 812 15.57 12.47 -11.58
CA LEU A 812 16.54 13.27 -10.82
C LEU A 812 16.27 14.72 -11.19
N TYR A 813 16.04 15.54 -10.17
CA TYR A 813 15.83 16.97 -10.34
C TYR A 813 16.70 17.69 -9.33
N ASP A 814 17.74 18.32 -9.83
CA ASP A 814 18.55 19.29 -9.13
C ASP A 814 17.95 20.68 -9.39
N TYR A 815 17.58 21.40 -8.33
CA TYR A 815 17.08 22.77 -8.45
C TYR A 815 18.06 23.84 -7.97
N GLY A 816 19.31 23.44 -7.76
CA GLY A 816 20.46 24.27 -7.47
C GLY A 816 20.84 25.19 -8.63
N ASN A 817 21.82 26.05 -8.37
CA ASN A 817 22.39 26.95 -9.39
C ASN A 817 23.92 27.04 -9.22
N GLU A 818 24.51 26.08 -8.53
CA GLU A 818 25.94 26.00 -8.24
C GLU A 818 26.55 24.88 -9.10
N ASN A 819 27.84 24.57 -8.96
CA ASN A 819 28.55 23.73 -9.93
C ASN A 819 28.68 22.26 -9.48
N ASP A 820 27.97 21.37 -10.16
CA ASP A 820 27.82 19.98 -9.75
C ASP A 820 28.66 18.99 -10.57
N ASP A 821 28.88 17.82 -9.96
CA ASP A 821 29.70 16.76 -10.54
C ASP A 821 28.94 15.44 -10.62
N TYR A 822 28.41 15.17 -11.80
CA TYR A 822 27.62 13.98 -12.12
C TYR A 822 28.48 12.85 -12.68
N ILE A 823 28.57 11.76 -11.94
CA ILE A 823 29.41 10.60 -12.27
C ILE A 823 28.57 9.34 -12.30
N GLY A 824 28.55 8.70 -13.46
CA GLY A 824 27.88 7.42 -13.62
C GLY A 824 28.76 6.42 -14.37
N THR A 825 28.39 5.15 -14.32
CA THR A 825 29.15 4.13 -15.06
C THR A 825 28.58 3.84 -16.44
N ARG A 826 27.31 3.41 -16.54
CA ARG A 826 26.61 3.00 -17.78
C ARG A 826 25.11 3.14 -17.54
N TYR A 827 24.32 3.61 -18.50
CA TYR A 827 22.91 3.96 -18.24
C TYR A 827 22.79 4.85 -16.99
N ALA A 828 23.40 6.03 -17.06
CA ALA A 828 23.47 7.00 -15.97
C ALA A 828 22.51 8.17 -16.25
N GLN A 829 22.91 9.41 -15.97
CA GLN A 829 22.08 10.63 -16.04
C GLN A 829 21.05 10.60 -17.19
N GLY A 830 19.77 10.50 -16.83
CA GLY A 830 18.65 10.47 -17.79
C GLY A 830 18.72 9.31 -18.77
N PHE A 831 18.29 8.12 -18.33
CA PHE A 831 18.20 6.93 -19.19
C PHE A 831 16.81 6.28 -19.12
N ALA A 832 16.48 5.47 -20.12
CA ALA A 832 15.39 4.50 -19.97
C ALA A 832 15.61 3.23 -20.79
N ALA A 833 15.18 2.10 -20.23
CA ALA A 833 15.26 0.79 -20.86
C ALA A 833 13.98 -0.05 -20.70
N HIS A 834 13.54 -0.69 -21.79
CA HIS A 834 12.44 -1.66 -21.83
C HIS A 834 11.08 -1.06 -21.44
N SER A 835 10.54 -0.18 -22.28
CA SER A 835 9.25 0.46 -22.05
C SER A 835 9.17 1.24 -20.73
N ALA A 836 10.19 2.00 -20.40
CA ALA A 836 10.31 2.82 -19.20
C ALA A 836 10.46 4.31 -19.53
N LEU A 837 10.42 5.15 -18.49
CA LEU A 837 10.57 6.60 -18.59
C LEU A 837 11.76 7.09 -17.77
N GLY A 838 12.50 8.07 -18.29
CA GLY A 838 13.56 8.76 -17.56
C GLY A 838 13.39 10.28 -17.64
N SER A 839 13.60 10.96 -16.52
CA SER A 839 13.61 12.42 -16.41
C SER A 839 14.86 12.85 -15.65
N PHE A 840 15.71 13.62 -16.28
CA PHE A 840 16.84 14.30 -15.67
C PHE A 840 16.69 15.80 -15.90
N MET A 841 16.81 16.59 -14.83
CA MET A 841 16.72 18.04 -14.87
C MET A 841 17.78 18.64 -13.95
N ASP A 842 18.49 19.62 -14.47
CA ASP A 842 19.36 20.54 -13.74
C ASP A 842 18.86 21.99 -13.97
N GLU A 843 18.78 22.83 -12.93
CA GLU A 843 18.37 24.24 -13.05
C GLU A 843 19.52 25.17 -13.46
N GLY A 844 20.77 24.79 -13.21
CA GLY A 844 21.97 25.38 -13.78
C GLY A 844 23.21 25.29 -12.91
N GLY A 845 24.34 25.72 -13.45
CA GLY A 845 25.65 25.57 -12.81
C GLY A 845 26.77 25.82 -13.81
N ASP A 846 28.02 25.47 -13.51
CA ASP A 846 28.93 25.09 -14.60
C ASP A 846 29.35 23.64 -14.31
N ASP A 847 28.55 22.73 -14.84
CA ASP A 847 28.44 21.35 -14.39
C ASP A 847 29.31 20.40 -15.20
N ARG A 848 29.50 19.21 -14.63
CA ARG A 848 30.32 18.17 -15.25
C ARG A 848 29.60 16.85 -15.28
N TYR A 849 29.33 16.39 -16.49
CA TYR A 849 28.72 15.10 -16.74
C TYR A 849 29.77 14.10 -17.22
N ARG A 850 29.98 13.03 -16.43
CA ARG A 850 31.12 12.11 -16.60
C ARG A 850 30.69 10.66 -16.62
N GLY A 851 31.27 9.92 -17.57
CA GLY A 851 31.01 8.50 -17.76
C GLY A 851 32.26 7.63 -17.93
N LEU A 852 32.18 6.40 -17.44
CA LEU A 852 33.23 5.38 -17.60
C LEU A 852 32.95 4.38 -18.73
N SER A 853 31.82 4.52 -19.43
CA SER A 853 31.35 3.62 -20.49
C SER A 853 30.93 4.37 -21.74
N GLN A 854 30.88 3.65 -22.86
CA GLN A 854 30.44 4.15 -24.16
C GLN A 854 28.91 4.09 -24.36
N VAL A 855 28.13 3.79 -23.31
CA VAL A 855 26.66 3.77 -23.30
C VAL A 855 26.23 4.36 -21.97
N HIS A 856 25.88 5.64 -21.92
CA HIS A 856 25.97 6.36 -20.66
C HIS A 856 24.76 7.26 -20.35
N SER A 857 24.77 8.54 -20.74
CA SER A 857 23.79 9.54 -20.32
C SER A 857 22.94 10.09 -21.44
N GLY A 858 21.73 10.55 -21.13
CA GLY A 858 20.77 11.08 -22.08
C GLY A 858 20.48 10.06 -23.18
N LEU A 859 19.97 8.87 -22.81
CA LEU A 859 19.72 7.80 -23.78
C LEU A 859 18.40 7.07 -23.59
N SER A 860 17.75 6.73 -24.69
CA SER A 860 16.51 5.96 -24.73
C SER A 860 16.66 4.69 -25.57
N TRP A 861 16.36 3.54 -24.95
CA TRP A 861 16.52 2.23 -25.55
C TRP A 861 15.29 1.34 -25.34
N ASP A 862 14.79 0.70 -26.40
CA ASP A 862 13.73 -0.32 -26.32
C ASP A 862 12.38 0.24 -25.83
N LEU A 863 11.65 0.89 -26.74
CA LEU A 863 10.31 1.44 -26.53
C LEU A 863 10.22 2.46 -25.38
N THR A 864 11.24 3.29 -25.15
CA THR A 864 11.27 4.21 -24.01
C THR A 864 11.16 5.66 -24.39
N CYS A 865 10.86 6.51 -23.41
CA CYS A 865 10.87 7.95 -23.55
C CYS A 865 11.74 8.59 -22.47
N VAL A 866 12.60 9.54 -22.85
CA VAL A 866 13.50 10.24 -21.94
C VAL A 866 13.41 11.74 -22.13
N SER A 867 13.52 12.47 -21.03
CA SER A 867 13.78 13.91 -20.98
C SER A 867 15.08 14.13 -20.24
N PHE A 868 16.06 14.76 -20.88
CA PHE A 868 17.28 15.25 -20.27
C PHE A 868 17.32 16.75 -20.51
N ILE A 869 17.32 17.54 -19.44
CA ILE A 869 17.23 18.99 -19.54
C ILE A 869 18.27 19.61 -18.62
N ASP A 870 19.06 20.51 -19.19
CA ASP A 870 19.94 21.42 -18.48
C ASP A 870 19.40 22.84 -18.74
N LYS A 871 19.10 23.60 -17.67
CA LYS A 871 18.49 24.92 -17.82
C LYS A 871 19.52 26.04 -17.99
N GLY A 872 20.79 25.77 -17.74
CA GLY A 872 21.89 26.52 -18.31
C GLY A 872 23.15 26.57 -17.45
N GLY A 873 24.25 26.92 -18.07
CA GLY A 873 25.55 26.86 -17.43
C GLY A 873 26.68 27.12 -18.41
N ASN A 874 27.90 26.69 -18.10
CA ASN A 874 28.91 26.44 -19.12
C ASN A 874 29.46 25.04 -18.89
N ASP A 875 28.76 24.08 -19.43
CA ASP A 875 28.79 22.70 -18.97
C ASP A 875 29.78 21.87 -19.77
N ILE A 876 30.29 20.83 -19.11
CA ILE A 876 31.24 19.91 -19.72
C ILE A 876 30.64 18.50 -19.74
N HIS A 877 30.27 18.07 -20.94
CA HIS A 877 29.79 16.72 -21.22
C HIS A 877 30.94 15.83 -21.69
N GLU A 878 31.46 15.00 -20.79
CA GLU A 878 32.62 14.14 -21.02
C GLU A 878 32.29 12.70 -21.40
N GLU A 879 31.01 12.35 -21.52
CA GLU A 879 30.57 10.97 -21.75
C GLU A 879 30.90 10.53 -23.20
N GLY A 880 30.86 9.24 -23.51
CA GLY A 880 31.21 8.73 -24.85
C GLY A 880 30.12 7.91 -25.53
N GLY A 881 30.22 7.75 -26.85
CA GLY A 881 29.56 6.68 -27.60
C GLY A 881 28.07 6.83 -27.85
N PHE A 882 27.24 6.12 -27.09
CA PHE A 882 25.78 6.09 -27.19
C PHE A 882 25.19 6.85 -26.00
N SER A 883 25.31 8.18 -26.08
CA SER A 883 24.96 9.16 -25.03
C SER A 883 24.50 10.49 -25.68
N ARG A 884 24.10 11.48 -24.87
CA ARG A 884 23.71 12.86 -25.27
C ARG A 884 22.67 12.91 -26.38
N GLY A 885 21.44 12.53 -26.05
CA GLY A 885 20.35 12.44 -27.02
C GLY A 885 20.40 11.16 -27.85
N ALA A 886 20.91 10.05 -27.29
CA ALA A 886 21.03 8.81 -28.03
C ALA A 886 19.72 7.98 -28.02
N THR A 887 19.31 7.44 -29.16
CA THR A 887 18.08 6.63 -29.25
C THR A 887 18.23 5.38 -30.09
N ALA A 888 17.62 4.27 -29.68
CA ALA A 888 17.58 3.04 -30.46
C ALA A 888 16.39 2.16 -30.08
N HIS A 889 16.03 1.26 -30.99
CA HIS A 889 14.96 0.27 -30.78
C HIS A 889 13.61 0.91 -30.36
N ASN A 890 13.14 1.90 -31.11
CA ASN A 890 11.94 2.70 -30.83
C ASN A 890 12.09 3.58 -29.57
N GLY A 891 13.26 4.17 -29.38
CA GLY A 891 13.48 5.16 -28.33
C GLY A 891 13.02 6.56 -28.75
N PHE A 892 12.63 7.37 -27.78
CA PHE A 892 12.35 8.79 -27.91
C PHE A 892 13.14 9.56 -26.85
N ILE A 893 13.80 10.65 -27.25
CA ILE A 893 14.42 11.56 -26.28
C ILE A 893 14.25 13.03 -26.66
N ILE A 894 14.00 13.85 -25.65
CA ILE A 894 14.27 15.29 -25.67
C ILE A 894 15.53 15.49 -24.85
N TYR A 895 16.58 16.00 -25.50
CA TYR A 895 17.80 16.46 -24.87
C TYR A 895 17.84 17.97 -25.09
N HIS A 896 17.76 18.76 -24.02
CA HIS A 896 17.55 20.19 -24.13
C HIS A 896 18.43 20.95 -23.14
N ASP A 897 19.45 21.59 -23.68
CA ASP A 897 20.24 22.62 -23.01
C ASP A 897 19.64 24.00 -23.34
N LEU A 898 19.31 24.80 -22.32
CA LEU A 898 18.62 26.08 -22.49
C LEU A 898 19.57 27.29 -22.56
N GLY A 899 20.87 27.10 -22.44
CA GLY A 899 21.79 28.23 -22.37
C GLY A 899 23.18 27.89 -21.87
N GLY A 900 24.19 28.18 -22.65
CA GLY A 900 25.54 28.14 -22.11
C GLY A 900 26.60 28.42 -23.15
N ALA A 901 27.85 28.06 -22.81
CA ALA A 901 28.92 27.93 -23.77
C ALA A 901 29.58 26.57 -23.54
N ASP A 902 28.94 25.55 -24.10
CA ASP A 902 29.06 24.20 -23.59
C ASP A 902 30.06 23.36 -24.39
N ILE A 903 30.62 22.35 -23.72
CA ILE A 903 31.61 21.46 -24.31
C ILE A 903 31.04 20.05 -24.40
N TYR A 904 30.71 19.65 -25.62
CA TYR A 904 30.24 18.32 -25.95
C TYR A 904 31.36 17.47 -26.57
N LYS A 905 31.89 16.54 -25.78
CA LYS A 905 32.89 15.57 -26.27
C LYS A 905 32.20 14.43 -27.03
N ASP A 906 32.87 13.91 -28.06
CA ASP A 906 32.37 12.82 -28.92
C ASP A 906 31.01 13.17 -29.60
N GLN A 907 30.34 12.17 -30.18
CA GLN A 907 29.11 12.37 -30.95
C GLN A 907 27.92 12.78 -30.07
N VAL A 908 27.11 13.71 -30.58
CA VAL A 908 25.79 14.10 -30.04
C VAL A 908 24.63 13.64 -30.92
N ALA A 909 23.45 13.59 -30.32
CA ALA A 909 22.17 13.33 -31.00
C ALA A 909 22.18 12.05 -31.85
N ARG A 910 22.80 10.98 -31.33
CA ARG A 910 23.02 9.74 -32.07
C ARG A 910 21.79 8.84 -32.09
N SER A 911 21.18 8.63 -33.24
CA SER A 911 20.24 7.52 -33.43
C SER A 911 20.99 6.23 -33.82
N GLY A 912 20.54 5.11 -33.27
CA GLY A 912 21.04 3.76 -33.52
C GLY A 912 19.97 2.82 -34.08
N ASP A 913 20.41 1.59 -34.38
CA ASP A 913 19.61 0.66 -35.16
C ASP A 913 18.30 0.26 -34.45
N ASN A 914 17.33 -0.15 -35.25
CA ASN A 914 16.02 -0.62 -34.78
C ASN A 914 15.81 -2.10 -35.10
N GLY A 915 16.88 -2.88 -35.23
CA GLY A 915 16.83 -4.29 -35.65
C GLY A 915 16.05 -5.20 -34.70
N TYR A 916 16.05 -4.88 -33.40
CA TYR A 916 15.41 -5.67 -32.36
C TYR A 916 13.87 -5.67 -32.44
N HIS A 917 13.25 -4.55 -32.83
CA HIS A 917 11.78 -4.37 -32.91
C HIS A 917 11.24 -3.90 -34.28
N GLY A 918 12.13 -3.62 -35.23
CA GLY A 918 11.81 -2.77 -36.38
C GLY A 918 11.40 -1.36 -35.94
N GLY A 919 10.85 -0.57 -36.87
CA GLY A 919 10.33 0.76 -36.57
C GLY A 919 11.38 1.86 -36.68
N SER A 920 11.24 2.88 -35.83
CA SER A 920 12.05 4.11 -35.86
C SER A 920 12.20 4.68 -34.46
N SER A 921 13.35 5.27 -34.19
CA SER A 921 13.59 6.09 -33.00
C SER A 921 13.55 7.58 -33.37
N LEU A 922 13.40 8.46 -32.38
CA LEU A 922 13.41 9.91 -32.57
C LEU A 922 14.24 10.59 -31.48
N THR A 923 15.27 11.30 -31.89
CA THR A 923 16.01 12.23 -31.05
C THR A 923 15.62 13.66 -31.38
N VAL A 924 15.36 14.47 -30.36
CA VAL A 924 15.30 15.93 -30.45
C VAL A 924 16.36 16.48 -29.50
N PHE A 925 17.50 16.87 -30.06
CA PHE A 925 18.61 17.52 -29.34
C PHE A 925 18.57 19.02 -29.63
N ILE A 926 18.55 19.82 -28.58
CA ILE A 926 18.47 21.28 -28.64
C ILE A 926 19.50 21.86 -27.68
N ASP A 927 20.27 22.80 -28.18
CA ASP A 927 21.13 23.70 -27.43
C ASP A 927 20.73 25.15 -27.81
N GLU A 928 20.36 25.95 -26.81
CA GLU A 928 19.94 27.34 -26.95
C GLU A 928 21.01 28.30 -26.42
N GLY A 929 21.13 29.49 -27.01
CA GLY A 929 21.97 30.57 -26.46
C GLY A 929 23.48 30.38 -26.64
N GLY A 930 23.90 29.19 -27.08
CA GLY A 930 25.28 28.74 -27.33
C GLY A 930 25.98 29.36 -28.54
N GLY A 931 26.16 30.69 -28.53
CA GLY A 931 26.91 31.36 -29.61
C GLY A 931 28.37 30.87 -29.78
N GLU A 932 28.92 30.16 -28.79
CA GLU A 932 30.33 29.76 -28.69
C GLU A 932 30.58 28.29 -28.23
N ASP A 933 29.58 27.39 -28.33
CA ASP A 933 29.76 25.97 -27.97
C ASP A 933 30.83 25.24 -28.79
N SER A 934 31.32 24.15 -28.21
CA SER A 934 32.32 23.27 -28.81
C SER A 934 31.79 21.85 -28.95
N TYR A 935 31.75 21.36 -30.18
CA TYR A 935 31.40 19.99 -30.52
C TYR A 935 32.57 19.28 -31.21
N ASP A 936 32.80 18.01 -30.88
CA ASP A 936 33.82 17.19 -31.57
C ASP A 936 33.37 16.76 -32.99
N ASP A 937 32.06 16.57 -33.23
CA ASP A 937 31.52 16.06 -34.49
C ASP A 937 30.52 16.98 -35.22
N ARG A 938 30.24 18.18 -34.68
CA ARG A 938 29.28 19.14 -35.25
C ARG A 938 29.88 20.52 -35.48
N GLU A 939 29.23 21.26 -36.38
CA GLU A 939 29.46 22.70 -36.49
C GLU A 939 28.56 23.40 -35.49
N ASN A 940 29.14 24.33 -34.74
CA ASN A 940 28.40 25.24 -33.87
C ASN A 940 27.40 26.07 -34.72
N ASN A 941 26.24 26.43 -34.14
CA ASN A 941 25.12 27.17 -34.71
C ASN A 941 24.48 26.46 -35.91
N SER A 942 24.43 25.12 -35.90
CA SER A 942 23.92 24.33 -37.01
C SER A 942 22.62 23.57 -36.68
N ILE A 943 21.78 23.43 -37.72
CA ILE A 943 20.53 22.66 -37.64
C ILE A 943 20.65 21.50 -38.62
N VAL A 944 20.62 20.27 -38.10
CA VAL A 944 20.86 19.05 -38.87
C VAL A 944 19.78 18.01 -38.59
N ALA A 945 19.22 17.44 -39.64
CA ALA A 945 18.42 16.23 -39.54
C ALA A 945 19.24 15.04 -40.05
N GLN A 946 19.45 14.06 -39.19
CA GLN A 946 20.37 12.95 -39.41
C GLN A 946 19.64 11.65 -39.71
N LYS A 947 20.42 10.62 -40.10
CA LYS A 947 19.92 9.25 -40.24
C LYS A 947 19.19 8.78 -38.99
N GLU A 948 18.24 7.87 -39.21
CA GLU A 948 17.40 7.32 -38.14
C GLU A 948 16.65 8.41 -37.33
N TYR A 949 16.30 9.50 -38.04
CA TYR A 949 15.35 10.54 -37.64
C TYR A 949 15.76 11.40 -36.44
N SER A 950 17.06 11.54 -36.19
CA SER A 950 17.57 12.49 -35.20
C SER A 950 17.50 13.94 -35.71
N LEU A 951 17.05 14.85 -34.85
CA LEU A 951 17.05 16.29 -35.05
C LEU A 951 18.04 16.91 -34.08
N PHE A 952 19.06 17.59 -34.62
CA PHE A 952 20.04 18.37 -33.87
C PHE A 952 19.85 19.84 -34.18
N LEU A 953 19.71 20.65 -33.14
CA LEU A 953 19.56 22.10 -33.21
C LEU A 953 20.51 22.73 -32.21
N ASP A 954 21.52 23.43 -32.70
CA ASP A 954 22.28 24.40 -31.93
C ASP A 954 21.95 25.78 -32.50
N ILE A 955 21.46 26.67 -31.62
CA ILE A 955 20.97 28.00 -31.99
C ILE A 955 21.45 29.10 -31.04
N PRO A 956 21.85 30.28 -31.58
CA PRO A 956 22.37 31.39 -30.75
C PRO A 956 21.28 32.15 -29.98
N GLY A 957 20.02 31.76 -30.13
CA GLY A 957 18.85 32.42 -29.58
C GLY A 957 17.95 31.40 -28.87
N ARG A 958 16.69 31.75 -28.65
CA ARG A 958 15.77 30.84 -27.95
C ARG A 958 14.96 30.02 -28.95
N ILE A 959 14.58 28.79 -28.58
CA ILE A 959 13.80 27.92 -29.47
C ILE A 959 12.42 28.52 -29.81
N GLY A 960 11.86 29.31 -28.89
CA GLY A 960 10.62 30.05 -29.10
C GLY A 960 10.65 30.98 -30.32
N ASP A 961 11.81 31.53 -30.67
CA ASP A 961 11.98 32.41 -31.83
C ASP A 961 11.82 31.66 -33.16
N LEU A 962 11.99 30.33 -33.15
CA LEU A 962 11.86 29.48 -34.34
C LEU A 962 10.42 29.02 -34.59
N VAL A 963 9.54 29.16 -33.60
CA VAL A 963 8.15 28.67 -33.69
C VAL A 963 7.40 29.31 -34.85
N ASP A 964 7.68 30.57 -35.17
CA ASP A 964 7.07 31.31 -36.29
C ASP A 964 8.07 31.61 -37.43
N ASP A 965 9.29 31.06 -37.37
CA ASP A 965 10.31 31.24 -38.42
C ASP A 965 9.99 30.37 -39.65
N GLU A 966 9.48 31.01 -40.70
CA GLU A 966 9.21 30.38 -42.00
C GLU A 966 10.49 30.05 -42.79
N THR A 967 11.65 30.59 -42.38
CA THR A 967 12.95 30.31 -43.01
C THR A 967 13.65 29.09 -42.42
N LEU A 968 13.16 28.56 -41.28
CA LEU A 968 13.73 27.40 -40.58
C LEU A 968 13.98 26.19 -41.52
N PRO A 969 13.05 25.76 -42.40
CA PRO A 969 13.30 24.64 -43.30
C PRO A 969 14.47 24.86 -44.27
N ALA A 970 14.81 26.11 -44.60
CA ALA A 970 15.93 26.44 -45.49
C ALA A 970 17.28 26.41 -44.76
N ARG A 971 17.30 26.52 -43.42
CA ARG A 971 18.50 26.42 -42.58
C ARG A 971 18.90 24.97 -42.30
N LEU A 972 17.95 24.04 -42.42
CA LEU A 972 18.13 22.63 -42.14
C LEU A 972 19.06 21.93 -43.15
N LYS A 973 20.17 21.37 -42.66
CA LYS A 973 20.99 20.40 -43.41
C LYS A 973 20.35 19.02 -43.26
N ASN A 974 19.86 18.44 -44.37
CA ASN A 974 19.19 17.15 -44.37
C ASN A 974 20.16 16.03 -44.80
N GLU A 975 20.52 15.16 -43.86
CA GLU A 975 21.47 14.05 -43.99
C GLU A 975 20.79 12.68 -43.83
N ILE A 976 19.47 12.60 -44.00
CA ILE A 976 18.67 11.38 -43.78
C ILE A 976 18.95 10.26 -44.81
N GLU A 977 19.65 10.54 -45.91
CA GLU A 977 19.91 9.57 -47.01
C GLU A 977 20.87 8.42 -46.67
#